data_AF-A0A8H4GLF3-F1
#
_entry.id   AF-A0A8H4GLF3-F1
#
_cell.length_a   1.000
_cell.length_b   1.000
_cell.length_c   1.000
_cell.angle_alpha   90.00
_cell.angle_beta   90.00
_cell.angle_gamma   90.00
#
_symmetry.space_group_name_H-M   'P 1'
#
loop_
_entity.id
_entity.type
_entity.pdbx_description
1 polymer ?
#
loop_
_entity_poly.entity_id
_entity_poly.type
_entity_poly.pdbx_seq_one_letter_code
_entity_poly.pdbx_strand_id
1 'polypeptide(L)'
;MVPLSNRSRVDQYLMDKVQSKRDRLFKAHKNRPQLELTSIFKSRDANGRWSVRLESPVKINGISELRQVEETDNNASSCIQIYTVHHLRSWTTLDISYETIEHLLAAHNVFDHFWRCILTFGIKFQENEYDFPPFRANEQNTHSRVDELAYVIRRVEPNNSTTDKGVCPWSIRQTGVYHKMVYPNRHSQNSIRSTSVFILIAPSHAAEKSIAHCLPENVSQDDTFGQDFLIHECIVKDSLKGWIDYQAWLEAESKQIANRVLVLDILQRGNNGEPRSIYVSAEDRQRLKQLEDYITDMLVILQTMVDSISRIGKACRRHCQTSCNSTDSCLCGHKIEGFEEYAAEAQTSLNRAKVLRERVQSTEQLCLHLSDLLAYEEAAALTQLAYASRIESEEMVKLAAQSARDAAAVKVLTIIGLVYLPTTIVSNFFSTEFVHLNDKGNLQISHQVWILAVVAVPLTVLTVITWWLCDRYQVIEAVLGRKVESNLENGDRRGQSEEGTPARPLHELQESLSSASIEPDSSGHVMYVPLSSLRELITESKVEDILREEGLVQDCNAETEARRIVQTSMKLFAILVSRKRGADILRFLDEGISDTDLPFIMKPARTGSERMTLQTNGGRDIKALSEWTDPEIKSLAKKQWRMLAPVFDQGKHYDFPVAQILPFTNSGRIEIESGFSEVFQAFIHPAHHTFWNFPGCRDRQAVVAVKKLFSFDPSRFQIERDMHMTLRKTSGPHPHLISLLFTYKEGSKFHLVFPWADVNLRNYWKRIPLEQIDYHKVLWSLKQMAGLASALSLIHGFQLPDDRQPGRYFGRHGDLKAENIVWFPSYPGCTDSDGILQITDLGLASLHSIGSVSNGDPAGMLGTKTYRPPDNHRNLRISRKWDIWSLGCLYLEFITWIVLGFDAIVEFAELRGAEGGETDEFSEDYFYTTDLRDIRPSVKAWVIRLSEDERCSDMLYDLLCLIMQKMIRIEPNDRIDSQQLHQELLNLLERASSNGTHLVRASDRSPI
;
A
#
# COMPACT_ATOMS: atom_id res chain seq x y z
N MET A 1 -52.62 -27.70 3.88
CA MET A 1 -51.63 -27.39 2.83
C MET A 1 -52.37 -26.87 1.61
N VAL A 2 -52.26 -25.57 1.33
CA VAL A 2 -52.78 -24.92 0.11
C VAL A 2 -51.59 -24.72 -0.84
N PRO A 3 -51.73 -24.89 -2.17
CA PRO A 3 -50.59 -24.90 -3.09
C PRO A 3 -49.93 -23.53 -3.19
N LEU A 4 -48.59 -23.52 -3.19
CA LEU A 4 -47.66 -22.39 -3.33
C LEU A 4 -47.64 -21.75 -4.75
N SER A 5 -48.77 -21.63 -5.45
CA SER A 5 -48.76 -21.29 -6.89
C SER A 5 -49.19 -19.87 -7.26
N ASN A 6 -49.20 -18.89 -6.35
CA ASN A 6 -49.53 -17.50 -6.70
C ASN A 6 -48.74 -16.44 -5.91
N ARG A 7 -47.45 -16.69 -5.63
CA ARG A 7 -46.52 -15.65 -5.18
C ARG A 7 -46.09 -14.83 -6.40
N SER A 8 -46.57 -13.59 -6.51
CA SER A 8 -46.02 -12.60 -7.44
C SER A 8 -44.52 -12.51 -7.20
N ARG A 9 -43.68 -12.86 -8.19
CA ARG A 9 -42.20 -12.75 -8.21
C ARG A 9 -41.61 -12.27 -6.87
N VAL A 10 -41.56 -13.17 -5.88
CA VAL A 10 -40.72 -12.94 -4.71
C VAL A 10 -39.31 -12.70 -5.24
N ASP A 11 -38.62 -11.69 -4.71
CA ASP A 11 -37.20 -11.44 -5.01
C ASP A 11 -36.46 -12.75 -4.71
N GLN A 12 -36.26 -13.60 -5.72
CA GLN A 12 -35.67 -14.93 -5.53
C GLN A 12 -34.27 -14.77 -4.92
N TYR A 13 -33.57 -13.72 -5.36
CA TYR A 13 -32.35 -13.21 -4.77
C TYR A 13 -32.42 -12.93 -3.25
N LEU A 14 -33.52 -12.35 -2.74
CA LEU A 14 -33.68 -12.08 -1.31
C LEU A 14 -33.80 -13.39 -0.52
N MET A 15 -34.60 -14.33 -1.01
CA MET A 15 -34.77 -15.62 -0.35
C MET A 15 -33.49 -16.47 -0.44
N ASP A 16 -32.77 -16.43 -1.56
CA ASP A 16 -31.45 -17.05 -1.71
C ASP A 16 -30.44 -16.45 -0.72
N LYS A 17 -30.48 -15.12 -0.50
CA LYS A 17 -29.64 -14.42 0.49
C LYS A 17 -30.02 -14.78 1.94
N VAL A 18 -31.30 -15.03 2.22
CA VAL A 18 -31.76 -15.53 3.53
C VAL A 18 -31.30 -16.96 3.75
N GLN A 19 -31.43 -17.82 2.75
CA GLN A 19 -30.99 -19.22 2.82
C GLN A 19 -29.47 -19.33 3.00
N SER A 20 -28.67 -18.56 2.25
CA SER A 20 -27.21 -18.58 2.38
C SER A 20 -26.70 -18.11 3.75
N LYS A 21 -27.47 -17.25 4.44
CA LYS A 21 -27.13 -16.74 5.78
C LYS A 21 -27.85 -17.47 6.92
N ARG A 22 -28.65 -18.49 6.62
CA ARG A 22 -29.56 -19.14 7.57
C ARG A 22 -28.90 -19.52 8.89
N ASP A 23 -27.79 -20.25 8.84
CA ASP A 23 -27.10 -20.74 10.04
C ASP A 23 -26.36 -19.64 10.82
N ARG A 24 -26.05 -18.52 10.16
CA ARG A 24 -25.45 -17.32 10.77
C ARG A 24 -26.51 -16.38 11.37
N LEU A 25 -27.78 -16.57 11.02
CA LEU A 25 -28.91 -15.72 11.44
C LEU A 25 -29.74 -16.35 12.56
N PHE A 26 -30.03 -17.66 12.48
CA PHE A 26 -31.04 -18.32 13.30
C PHE A 26 -30.46 -19.50 14.09
N LYS A 27 -30.61 -19.49 15.41
CA LYS A 27 -30.23 -20.62 16.27
C LYS A 27 -31.13 -20.70 17.50
N ALA A 28 -31.93 -21.76 17.58
CA ALA A 28 -32.74 -22.02 18.76
C ALA A 28 -31.87 -22.56 19.91
N HIS A 29 -32.04 -21.99 21.11
CA HIS A 29 -31.32 -22.43 22.32
C HIS A 29 -32.25 -23.15 23.29
N LYS A 30 -31.86 -24.32 23.79
CA LYS A 30 -32.70 -25.19 24.65
C LYS A 30 -33.13 -24.55 25.99
N ASN A 31 -32.42 -23.52 26.45
CA ASN A 31 -32.64 -22.90 27.77
C ASN A 31 -33.36 -21.54 27.68
N ARG A 32 -33.84 -21.13 26.50
CA ARG A 32 -34.46 -19.82 26.27
C ARG A 32 -35.68 -19.94 25.36
N PRO A 33 -36.71 -19.09 25.56
CA PRO A 33 -37.84 -19.03 24.64
C PRO A 33 -37.40 -18.57 23.26
N GLN A 34 -37.94 -19.19 22.21
CA GLN A 34 -37.68 -18.75 20.83
C GLN A 34 -38.48 -17.48 20.48
N LEU A 35 -39.64 -17.33 21.10
CA LEU A 35 -40.57 -16.23 20.93
C LEU A 35 -41.28 -15.93 22.25
N GLU A 36 -41.54 -14.66 22.49
CA GLU A 36 -42.45 -14.23 23.56
C GLU A 36 -43.61 -13.46 22.95
N LEU A 37 -44.83 -13.93 23.18
CA LEU A 37 -46.07 -13.26 22.76
C LEU A 37 -46.66 -12.49 23.93
N THR A 38 -46.86 -11.19 23.74
CA THR A 38 -47.65 -10.36 24.65
C THR A 38 -48.94 -9.94 23.95
N SER A 39 -50.08 -10.35 24.51
CA SER A 39 -51.42 -10.04 24.00
C SER A 39 -52.09 -8.99 24.87
N ILE A 40 -52.66 -7.96 24.23
CA ILE A 40 -53.32 -6.83 24.87
C ILE A 40 -54.78 -6.78 24.43
N PHE A 41 -55.69 -7.19 25.30
CA PHE A 41 -57.12 -7.24 24.99
C PHE A 41 -57.83 -5.94 25.36
N LYS A 42 -58.72 -5.48 24.48
CA LYS A 42 -59.59 -4.31 24.71
C LYS A 42 -61.03 -4.77 24.97
N SER A 43 -61.56 -4.49 26.15
CA SER A 43 -62.97 -4.74 26.52
C SER A 43 -63.70 -3.44 26.84
N ARG A 44 -65.03 -3.47 26.74
CA ARG A 44 -65.89 -2.42 27.30
C ARG A 44 -66.55 -2.98 28.55
N ASP A 45 -66.46 -2.24 29.64
CA ASP A 45 -67.19 -2.56 30.87
C ASP A 45 -68.69 -2.25 30.68
N ALA A 46 -69.54 -2.76 31.57
CA ALA A 46 -71.00 -2.60 31.50
C ALA A 46 -71.48 -1.13 31.43
N ASN A 47 -70.63 -0.18 31.82
CA ASN A 47 -70.89 1.27 31.80
C ASN A 47 -70.40 1.97 30.52
N GLY A 48 -69.91 1.22 29.52
CA GLY A 48 -69.43 1.76 28.25
C GLY A 48 -68.00 2.32 28.26
N ARG A 49 -67.30 2.28 29.41
CA ARG A 49 -65.87 2.63 29.51
C ARG A 49 -64.99 1.52 28.94
N TRP A 50 -63.92 1.91 28.26
CA TRP A 50 -62.91 0.97 27.77
C TRP A 50 -61.98 0.53 28.90
N SER A 51 -61.71 -0.77 28.96
CA SER A 51 -60.72 -1.40 29.82
C SER A 51 -59.71 -2.19 28.96
N VAL A 52 -58.43 -2.10 29.29
CA VAL A 52 -57.36 -2.84 28.62
C VAL A 52 -56.77 -3.83 29.60
N ARG A 53 -56.67 -5.09 29.19
CA ARG A 53 -56.04 -6.17 29.97
C ARG A 53 -54.78 -6.62 29.26
N LEU A 54 -53.63 -6.44 29.92
CA LEU A 54 -52.36 -7.00 29.50
C LEU A 54 -52.26 -8.43 30.05
N GLU A 55 -52.07 -9.40 29.17
CA GLU A 55 -51.76 -10.76 29.60
C GLU A 55 -50.26 -10.93 29.83
N SER A 56 -49.90 -11.81 30.77
CA SER A 56 -48.51 -12.16 31.03
C SER A 56 -47.87 -12.79 29.77
N PRO A 57 -46.63 -12.43 29.42
CA PRO A 57 -45.99 -12.93 28.20
C PRO A 57 -45.98 -14.46 28.10
N VAL A 58 -46.49 -14.98 26.99
CA VAL A 58 -46.52 -16.41 26.67
C VAL A 58 -45.21 -16.78 25.96
N LYS A 59 -44.49 -17.76 26.51
CA LYS A 59 -43.23 -18.26 25.96
C LYS A 59 -43.49 -19.37 24.95
N ILE A 60 -42.91 -19.24 23.76
CA ILE A 60 -43.08 -20.14 22.62
C ILE A 60 -41.72 -20.72 22.23
N ASN A 61 -41.58 -22.03 22.26
CA ASN A 61 -40.33 -22.76 22.00
C ASN A 61 -40.34 -23.54 20.67
N GLY A 62 -41.43 -23.47 19.89
CA GLY A 62 -41.52 -24.12 18.59
C GLY A 62 -42.87 -23.98 17.90
N ILE A 63 -42.95 -24.53 16.69
CA ILE A 63 -44.11 -24.39 15.78
C ILE A 63 -45.41 -24.95 16.38
N SER A 64 -45.33 -26.06 17.11
CA SER A 64 -46.53 -26.69 17.71
C SER A 64 -47.19 -25.80 18.76
N GLU A 65 -46.39 -25.13 19.59
CA GLU A 65 -46.88 -24.17 20.60
C GLU A 65 -47.40 -22.90 19.92
N LEU A 66 -46.71 -22.42 18.89
CA LEU A 66 -47.15 -21.26 18.10
C LEU A 66 -48.54 -21.49 17.48
N ARG A 67 -48.79 -22.67 16.89
CA ARG A 67 -50.10 -23.02 16.32
C ARG A 67 -51.21 -23.09 17.35
N GLN A 68 -50.94 -23.64 18.53
CA GLN A 68 -51.95 -23.71 19.61
C GLN A 68 -52.37 -22.31 20.06
N VAL A 69 -51.41 -21.38 20.14
CA VAL A 69 -51.66 -19.98 20.48
C VAL A 69 -52.44 -19.27 19.36
N GLU A 70 -52.07 -19.47 18.10
CA GLU A 70 -52.79 -18.92 16.94
C GLU A 70 -54.24 -19.42 16.84
N GLU A 71 -54.49 -20.71 17.14
CA GLU A 71 -55.83 -21.30 17.16
C GLU A 71 -56.70 -20.79 18.31
N THR A 72 -56.09 -20.50 19.47
CA THR A 72 -56.79 -19.98 20.65
C THR A 72 -57.12 -18.48 20.50
N ASP A 73 -56.21 -17.70 19.91
CA ASP A 73 -56.36 -16.25 19.72
C ASP A 73 -57.34 -15.88 18.60
N ASN A 74 -57.54 -16.74 17.59
CA ASN A 74 -58.54 -16.53 16.53
C ASN A 74 -59.99 -16.39 17.06
N ASN A 75 -60.25 -16.75 18.33
CA ASN A 75 -61.56 -16.63 18.98
C ASN A 75 -61.71 -15.37 19.88
N ALA A 76 -60.67 -14.57 20.09
CA ALA A 76 -60.69 -13.46 21.05
C ALA A 76 -60.81 -12.07 20.37
N SER A 77 -61.79 -11.28 20.81
CA SER A 77 -62.17 -9.99 20.22
C SER A 77 -61.18 -8.85 20.57
N SER A 78 -60.66 -8.16 19.55
CA SER A 78 -59.73 -7.00 19.56
C SER A 78 -58.50 -7.08 20.47
N CYS A 79 -57.35 -7.31 19.85
CA CYS A 79 -56.08 -7.44 20.54
C CYS A 79 -54.92 -6.79 19.77
N ILE A 80 -54.00 -6.14 20.49
CA ILE A 80 -52.64 -5.84 19.98
C ILE A 80 -51.77 -7.04 20.36
N GLN A 81 -51.17 -7.71 19.38
CA GLN A 81 -50.28 -8.84 19.58
C GLN A 81 -48.83 -8.38 19.34
N ILE A 82 -47.95 -8.62 20.31
CA ILE A 82 -46.53 -8.27 20.22
C ILE A 82 -45.69 -9.54 20.32
N TYR A 83 -45.09 -9.94 19.20
CA TYR A 83 -44.12 -11.03 19.13
C TYR A 83 -42.72 -10.48 19.30
N THR A 84 -41.98 -10.96 20.30
CA THR A 84 -40.60 -10.54 20.56
C THR A 84 -39.64 -11.69 20.31
N VAL A 85 -38.57 -11.40 19.56
CA VAL A 85 -37.44 -12.31 19.30
C VAL A 85 -36.17 -11.71 19.88
N HIS A 86 -35.47 -12.44 20.74
CA HIS A 86 -34.26 -11.98 21.42
C HIS A 86 -32.97 -12.49 20.75
N HIS A 87 -31.84 -11.97 21.23
CA HIS A 87 -30.50 -12.49 20.94
C HIS A 87 -29.64 -12.44 22.21
N LEU A 88 -28.52 -13.18 22.22
CA LEU A 88 -27.56 -13.12 23.32
C LEU A 88 -26.74 -11.82 23.32
N ARG A 89 -26.24 -11.45 22.14
CA ARG A 89 -25.47 -10.22 21.86
C ARG A 89 -25.79 -9.73 20.44
N SER A 90 -25.45 -8.49 20.13
CA SER A 90 -25.80 -7.87 18.84
C SER A 90 -25.26 -8.57 17.60
N TRP A 91 -24.13 -9.28 17.71
CA TRP A 91 -23.50 -10.03 16.61
C TRP A 91 -23.60 -11.55 16.80
N THR A 92 -24.59 -12.01 17.58
CA THR A 92 -24.92 -13.43 17.68
C THR A 92 -26.17 -13.74 16.85
N THR A 93 -26.43 -15.03 16.62
CA THR A 93 -27.68 -15.50 16.03
C THR A 93 -28.89 -15.05 16.84
N LEU A 94 -30.02 -14.85 16.17
CA LEU A 94 -31.32 -14.68 16.82
C LEU A 94 -31.71 -16.00 17.50
N ASP A 95 -32.29 -15.91 18.70
CA ASP A 95 -32.64 -17.06 19.56
C ASP A 95 -33.86 -17.86 19.02
N ILE A 96 -34.08 -17.89 17.71
CA ILE A 96 -35.21 -18.52 17.00
C ILE A 96 -34.71 -19.43 15.88
N SER A 97 -35.44 -20.52 15.59
CA SER A 97 -35.18 -21.36 14.42
C SER A 97 -35.77 -20.78 13.13
N TYR A 98 -35.14 -21.08 11.99
CA TYR A 98 -35.59 -20.62 10.67
C TYR A 98 -37.05 -21.03 10.39
N GLU A 99 -37.41 -22.27 10.72
CA GLU A 99 -38.75 -22.79 10.50
C GLU A 99 -39.81 -22.07 11.34
N THR A 100 -39.48 -21.70 12.58
CA THR A 100 -40.42 -20.96 13.45
C THR A 100 -40.62 -19.53 12.95
N ILE A 101 -39.56 -18.80 12.57
CA ILE A 101 -39.72 -17.44 12.05
C ILE A 101 -40.42 -17.43 10.68
N GLU A 102 -40.10 -18.37 9.79
CA GLU A 102 -40.77 -18.50 8.50
C GLU A 102 -42.27 -18.79 8.69
N HIS A 103 -42.62 -19.67 9.63
CA HIS A 103 -44.01 -19.97 9.95
C HIS A 103 -44.75 -18.74 10.48
N LEU A 104 -44.15 -17.99 11.43
CA LEU A 104 -44.72 -16.78 11.99
C LEU A 104 -45.01 -15.73 10.91
N LEU A 105 -44.04 -15.47 10.03
CA LEU A 105 -44.19 -14.48 8.95
C LEU A 105 -45.25 -14.92 7.94
N ALA A 106 -45.33 -16.22 7.64
CA ALA A 106 -46.36 -16.78 6.76
C ALA A 106 -47.76 -16.73 7.38
N ALA A 107 -47.89 -17.04 8.67
CA ALA A 107 -49.17 -17.05 9.40
C ALA A 107 -49.82 -15.65 9.42
N HIS A 108 -49.01 -14.61 9.63
CA HIS A 108 -49.48 -13.22 9.65
C HIS A 108 -49.49 -12.54 8.28
N ASN A 109 -49.12 -13.24 7.20
CA ASN A 109 -48.98 -12.71 5.84
C ASN A 109 -48.16 -11.41 5.82
N VAL A 110 -46.94 -11.48 6.34
CA VAL A 110 -45.98 -10.38 6.40
C VAL A 110 -45.34 -10.14 5.03
N PHE A 111 -45.34 -8.90 4.55
CA PHE A 111 -44.65 -8.57 3.30
C PHE A 111 -43.13 -8.86 3.30
N ASP A 112 -42.59 -9.20 2.13
CA ASP A 112 -41.21 -9.67 1.98
C ASP A 112 -40.14 -8.66 2.42
N HIS A 113 -40.44 -7.36 2.46
CA HIS A 113 -39.47 -6.34 2.85
C HIS A 113 -38.94 -6.55 4.28
N PHE A 114 -39.73 -7.15 5.18
CA PHE A 114 -39.27 -7.40 6.54
C PHE A 114 -38.11 -8.41 6.61
N TRP A 115 -37.96 -9.32 5.65
CA TRP A 115 -36.77 -10.16 5.54
C TRP A 115 -35.49 -9.34 5.39
N ARG A 116 -35.55 -8.19 4.70
CA ARG A 116 -34.39 -7.28 4.60
C ARG A 116 -34.02 -6.68 5.97
N CYS A 117 -35.00 -6.45 6.84
CA CYS A 117 -34.75 -6.01 8.22
C CYS A 117 -34.14 -7.15 9.06
N ILE A 118 -34.61 -8.39 8.89
CA ILE A 118 -34.05 -9.55 9.60
C ILE A 118 -32.60 -9.83 9.19
N LEU A 119 -32.27 -9.65 7.91
CA LEU A 119 -30.92 -9.83 7.36
C LEU A 119 -29.87 -8.87 7.97
N THR A 120 -30.29 -7.82 8.66
CA THR A 120 -29.35 -6.94 9.37
C THR A 120 -28.93 -7.51 10.73
N PHE A 121 -29.43 -8.67 11.15
CA PHE A 121 -29.05 -9.33 12.41
C PHE A 121 -28.10 -10.52 12.14
N GLY A 122 -27.69 -11.24 13.18
CA GLY A 122 -26.84 -12.43 13.08
C GLY A 122 -25.34 -12.13 13.22
N ILE A 123 -24.54 -13.15 12.93
CA ILE A 123 -23.07 -13.11 13.06
C ILE A 123 -22.46 -12.24 11.95
N LYS A 124 -21.61 -11.28 12.33
CA LYS A 124 -20.92 -10.35 11.43
C LYS A 124 -19.46 -10.17 11.85
N PHE A 125 -18.60 -9.94 10.86
CA PHE A 125 -17.19 -9.58 11.05
C PHE A 125 -16.95 -8.08 10.99
N GLN A 126 -17.76 -7.38 10.20
CA GLN A 126 -17.78 -5.93 10.08
C GLN A 126 -19.21 -5.48 9.85
N GLU A 127 -19.59 -4.37 10.45
CA GLU A 127 -20.90 -3.75 10.23
C GLU A 127 -20.84 -2.94 8.93
N ASN A 128 -21.77 -3.20 8.01
CA ASN A 128 -21.87 -2.44 6.77
C ASN A 128 -23.10 -1.55 6.85
N GLU A 129 -22.88 -0.25 7.04
CA GLU A 129 -23.95 0.73 7.20
C GLU A 129 -24.91 0.80 6.01
N TYR A 130 -24.47 0.39 4.82
CA TYR A 130 -25.27 0.39 3.59
C TYR A 130 -26.14 -0.87 3.43
N ASP A 131 -25.95 -1.92 4.24
CA ASP A 131 -26.80 -3.12 4.21
C ASP A 131 -28.16 -2.91 4.91
N PHE A 132 -28.34 -1.76 5.57
CA PHE A 132 -29.56 -1.47 6.33
C PHE A 132 -30.69 -0.99 5.42
N PRO A 133 -31.86 -1.65 5.45
CA PRO A 133 -32.95 -1.28 4.58
C PRO A 133 -33.60 0.03 5.03
N PRO A 134 -34.05 0.87 4.08
CA PRO A 134 -34.83 2.05 4.43
C PRO A 134 -36.20 1.63 4.99
N PHE A 135 -36.82 2.55 5.74
CA PHE A 135 -38.20 2.41 6.18
C PHE A 135 -39.13 2.13 4.99
N ARG A 136 -39.95 1.09 5.11
CA ARG A 136 -40.97 0.74 4.12
C ARG A 136 -42.34 0.73 4.77
N ALA A 137 -43.29 1.40 4.12
CA ALA A 137 -44.70 1.21 4.37
C ALA A 137 -45.35 0.54 3.15
N ASN A 138 -46.27 -0.39 3.39
CA ASN A 138 -47.12 -1.00 2.37
C ASN A 138 -48.58 -0.74 2.72
N GLU A 139 -49.38 -0.37 1.73
CA GLU A 139 -50.81 -0.09 1.91
C GLU A 139 -51.59 -0.97 0.94
N GLN A 140 -52.52 -1.76 1.48
CA GLN A 140 -53.42 -2.60 0.69
C GLN A 140 -54.86 -2.20 0.96
N ASN A 141 -55.61 -1.90 -0.11
CA ASN A 141 -57.02 -1.51 -0.05
C ASN A 141 -57.91 -2.60 -0.71
N THR A 142 -57.91 -3.81 -0.14
CA THR A 142 -58.72 -4.94 -0.61
C THR A 142 -59.72 -5.38 0.46
N HIS A 143 -61.00 -5.02 0.31
CA HIS A 143 -62.13 -5.27 1.23
C HIS A 143 -62.01 -4.70 2.68
N SER A 144 -60.82 -4.63 3.26
CA SER A 144 -60.44 -3.96 4.51
C SER A 144 -59.09 -3.28 4.30
N ARG A 145 -58.91 -2.04 4.78
CA ARG A 145 -57.62 -1.34 4.65
C ARG A 145 -56.59 -2.01 5.56
N VAL A 146 -55.39 -2.25 5.03
CA VAL A 146 -54.24 -2.79 5.77
C VAL A 146 -53.03 -1.90 5.56
N ASP A 147 -52.44 -1.45 6.66
CA ASP A 147 -51.17 -0.72 6.66
C ASP A 147 -50.08 -1.58 7.30
N GLU A 148 -48.98 -1.81 6.59
CA GLU A 148 -47.80 -2.50 7.10
C GLU A 148 -46.61 -1.53 7.15
N LEU A 149 -45.83 -1.57 8.22
CA LEU A 149 -44.61 -0.79 8.43
C LEU A 149 -43.46 -1.74 8.76
N ALA A 150 -42.29 -1.55 8.14
CA ALA A 150 -41.05 -2.21 8.55
C ALA A 150 -39.87 -1.25 8.54
N TYR A 151 -39.07 -1.30 9.60
CA TYR A 151 -37.85 -0.52 9.73
C TYR A 151 -36.89 -1.11 10.76
N VAL A 152 -35.64 -0.70 10.69
CA VAL A 152 -34.62 -0.96 11.72
C VAL A 152 -34.21 0.38 12.30
N ILE A 153 -34.18 0.48 13.62
CA ILE A 153 -33.74 1.70 14.33
C ILE A 153 -32.64 1.35 15.31
N ARG A 154 -31.67 2.25 15.49
CA ARG A 154 -30.45 2.00 16.27
C ARG A 154 -30.33 2.92 17.47
N ARG A 155 -29.57 2.46 18.46
CA ARG A 155 -29.32 3.14 19.74
C ARG A 155 -27.89 2.92 20.18
N VAL A 156 -27.38 3.77 21.07
CA VAL A 156 -26.04 3.65 21.63
C VAL A 156 -26.11 3.24 23.10
N GLU A 157 -25.32 2.24 23.48
CA GLU A 157 -25.19 1.75 24.85
C GLU A 157 -23.71 1.63 25.23
N PRO A 158 -23.32 1.94 26.47
CA PRO A 158 -21.96 1.71 26.94
C PRO A 158 -21.65 0.21 27.01
N ASN A 159 -20.44 -0.20 26.62
CA ASN A 159 -19.96 -1.55 26.87
C ASN A 159 -19.26 -1.60 28.25
N ASN A 160 -19.55 -2.63 29.05
CA ASN A 160 -18.91 -2.80 30.36
C ASN A 160 -17.48 -3.38 30.22
N SER A 161 -16.75 -3.03 29.16
CA SER A 161 -15.39 -3.55 28.92
C SER A 161 -14.39 -2.84 29.82
N THR A 162 -13.43 -3.60 30.37
CA THR A 162 -12.36 -3.02 31.19
C THR A 162 -11.44 -2.17 30.32
N THR A 163 -11.17 -0.96 30.81
CA THR A 163 -10.54 0.17 30.13
C THR A 163 -9.08 -0.09 29.76
N ASP A 164 -8.83 -0.77 28.65
CA ASP A 164 -7.58 -0.62 27.92
C ASP A 164 -7.63 0.63 27.04
N LYS A 165 -6.54 1.40 27.05
CA LYS A 165 -6.44 2.67 26.32
C LYS A 165 -6.56 2.40 24.81
N GLY A 166 -7.63 2.89 24.18
CA GLY A 166 -7.80 2.89 22.73
C GLY A 166 -9.04 2.14 22.22
N VAL A 167 -9.70 1.32 23.03
CA VAL A 167 -10.92 0.60 22.61
C VAL A 167 -12.16 1.49 22.75
N CYS A 168 -13.09 1.42 21.79
CA CYS A 168 -14.34 2.19 21.84
C CYS A 168 -15.21 1.69 23.02
N PRO A 169 -15.59 2.55 23.99
CA PRO A 169 -16.39 2.15 25.15
C PRO A 169 -17.90 2.07 24.84
N TRP A 170 -18.29 2.21 23.58
CA TRP A 170 -19.68 2.31 23.15
C TRP A 170 -20.01 1.18 22.16
N SER A 171 -21.24 0.70 22.21
CA SER A 171 -21.78 -0.28 21.27
C SER A 171 -23.05 0.26 20.64
N ILE A 172 -23.10 0.21 19.31
CA ILE A 172 -24.31 0.53 18.55
C ILE A 172 -25.18 -0.72 18.51
N ARG A 173 -26.37 -0.63 19.09
CA ARG A 173 -27.38 -1.69 19.13
C ARG A 173 -28.51 -1.33 18.17
N GLN A 174 -29.32 -2.32 17.81
CA GLN A 174 -30.40 -2.13 16.85
C GLN A 174 -31.65 -2.91 17.23
N THR A 175 -32.81 -2.40 16.83
CA THR A 175 -34.12 -3.02 17.00
C THR A 175 -34.81 -3.08 15.65
N GLY A 176 -35.25 -4.28 15.25
CA GLY A 176 -36.05 -4.48 14.05
C GLY A 176 -37.53 -4.42 14.41
N VAL A 177 -38.32 -3.67 13.64
CA VAL A 177 -39.73 -3.47 13.91
C VAL A 177 -40.53 -3.78 12.66
N TYR A 178 -41.50 -4.68 12.79
CA TYR A 178 -42.62 -4.82 11.88
C TYR A 178 -43.92 -4.52 12.60
N HIS A 179 -44.82 -3.83 11.91
CA HIS A 179 -46.15 -3.51 12.40
C HIS A 179 -47.17 -3.67 11.29
N LYS A 180 -48.23 -4.43 11.54
CA LYS A 180 -49.38 -4.59 10.65
C LYS A 180 -50.65 -4.14 11.35
N MET A 181 -51.36 -3.20 10.73
CA MET A 181 -52.65 -2.71 11.19
C MET A 181 -53.74 -3.09 10.20
N VAL A 182 -54.82 -3.68 10.69
CA VAL A 182 -56.02 -3.99 9.90
C VAL A 182 -57.17 -3.12 10.40
N TYR A 183 -57.73 -2.32 9.50
CA TYR A 183 -58.84 -1.42 9.82
C TYR A 183 -60.20 -2.08 9.51
N PRO A 184 -61.23 -1.86 10.34
CA PRO A 184 -62.56 -2.42 10.11
C PRO A 184 -63.23 -1.83 8.86
N ASN A 185 -64.04 -2.63 8.18
CA ASN A 185 -64.75 -2.20 6.97
C ASN A 185 -65.97 -1.34 7.33
N ARG A 186 -66.03 -0.09 6.83
CA ARG A 186 -67.08 0.90 7.14
C ARG A 186 -68.50 0.48 6.70
N HIS A 187 -68.64 -0.53 5.83
CA HIS A 187 -69.92 -0.96 5.27
C HIS A 187 -70.54 -2.21 5.94
N SER A 188 -69.87 -2.85 6.89
CA SER A 188 -70.37 -4.04 7.59
C SER A 188 -70.79 -3.70 9.02
N GLN A 189 -72.09 -3.82 9.34
CA GLN A 189 -72.63 -3.62 10.68
C GLN A 189 -72.16 -4.67 11.71
N ASN A 190 -71.49 -5.76 11.28
CA ASN A 190 -70.98 -6.83 12.14
C ASN A 190 -69.43 -6.86 12.27
N SER A 191 -68.69 -5.94 11.64
CA SER A 191 -67.21 -5.92 11.69
C SER A 191 -66.70 -5.11 12.89
N ILE A 192 -66.77 -5.69 14.07
CA ILE A 192 -66.32 -5.04 15.31
C ILE A 192 -64.78 -5.23 15.46
N ARG A 193 -64.03 -4.15 15.15
CA ARG A 193 -62.69 -3.74 15.69
C ARG A 193 -61.43 -3.95 14.82
N SER A 194 -60.45 -3.04 14.99
CA SER A 194 -59.11 -3.09 14.40
C SER A 194 -58.21 -4.08 15.12
N THR A 195 -57.32 -4.75 14.39
CA THR A 195 -56.29 -5.65 14.92
C THR A 195 -54.90 -5.15 14.54
N SER A 196 -53.93 -5.39 15.42
CA SER A 196 -52.58 -4.82 15.34
C SER A 196 -51.56 -5.87 15.72
N VAL A 197 -50.62 -6.18 14.83
CA VAL A 197 -49.59 -7.20 15.03
C VAL A 197 -48.22 -6.55 14.95
N PHE A 198 -47.42 -6.69 16.00
CA PHE A 198 -46.03 -6.25 16.08
C PHE A 198 -45.10 -7.46 16.09
N ILE A 199 -44.02 -7.39 15.32
CA ILE A 199 -42.87 -8.29 15.45
C ILE A 199 -41.66 -7.43 15.76
N LEU A 200 -41.12 -7.61 16.97
CA LEU A 200 -39.96 -6.88 17.49
C LEU A 200 -38.76 -7.83 17.53
N ILE A 201 -37.67 -7.43 16.88
CA ILE A 201 -36.42 -8.17 16.86
C ILE A 201 -35.40 -7.42 17.69
N ALA A 202 -34.90 -8.08 18.73
CA ALA A 202 -33.95 -7.58 19.70
C ALA A 202 -34.28 -6.18 20.27
N PRO A 203 -35.50 -5.94 20.77
CA PRO A 203 -35.79 -4.70 21.49
C PRO A 203 -34.91 -4.58 22.74
N SER A 204 -34.67 -3.34 23.18
CA SER A 204 -33.95 -3.12 24.42
C SER A 204 -34.83 -3.46 25.62
N HIS A 205 -34.21 -3.91 26.70
CA HIS A 205 -34.94 -4.18 27.94
C HIS A 205 -35.59 -2.91 28.52
N ALA A 206 -35.03 -1.73 28.23
CA ALA A 206 -35.64 -0.45 28.60
C ALA A 206 -36.91 -0.17 27.79
N ALA A 207 -36.88 -0.41 26.47
CA ALA A 207 -38.03 -0.28 25.59
C ALA A 207 -39.14 -1.27 25.97
N GLU A 208 -38.80 -2.54 26.24
CA GLU A 208 -39.76 -3.55 26.73
C GLU A 208 -40.44 -3.11 28.03
N LYS A 209 -39.67 -2.62 29.01
CA LYS A 209 -40.20 -2.09 30.27
C LYS A 209 -41.09 -0.87 30.05
N SER A 210 -40.69 0.06 29.19
CA SER A 210 -41.50 1.24 28.86
C SER A 210 -42.80 0.85 28.17
N ILE A 211 -42.79 -0.12 27.26
CA ILE A 211 -44.00 -0.66 26.62
C ILE A 211 -44.92 -1.27 27.69
N ALA A 212 -44.39 -2.13 28.56
CA ALA A 212 -45.17 -2.77 29.63
C ALA A 212 -45.78 -1.76 30.63
N HIS A 213 -45.10 -0.63 30.89
CA HIS A 213 -45.53 0.38 31.86
C HIS A 213 -46.45 1.47 31.28
N CYS A 214 -46.23 1.91 30.04
CA CYS A 214 -47.00 2.99 29.42
C CYS A 214 -48.36 2.55 28.86
N LEU A 215 -48.55 1.24 28.65
CA LEU A 215 -49.79 0.68 28.12
C LEU A 215 -50.96 0.68 29.13
N PRO A 216 -50.79 0.39 30.44
CA PRO A 216 -51.88 0.42 31.42
C PRO A 216 -52.30 1.82 31.92
N GLU A 217 -51.38 2.79 31.99
CA GLU A 217 -51.64 4.11 32.61
C GLU A 217 -52.48 5.06 31.72
N ASN A 218 -52.40 4.95 30.39
CA ASN A 218 -53.10 5.83 29.44
C ASN A 218 -54.55 5.39 29.12
N VAL A 219 -55.09 4.39 29.81
CA VAL A 219 -56.40 3.74 29.53
C VAL A 219 -57.59 4.52 30.12
N SER A 220 -57.33 5.58 30.90
CA SER A 220 -58.37 6.34 31.61
C SER A 220 -59.10 7.40 30.77
N GLN A 221 -58.67 7.65 29.53
CA GLN A 221 -59.33 8.58 28.59
C GLN A 221 -59.74 7.81 27.33
N ASP A 222 -60.89 8.16 26.74
CA ASP A 222 -61.60 7.47 25.63
C ASP A 222 -60.80 7.24 24.32
N ASP A 223 -59.48 7.43 24.32
CA ASP A 223 -58.60 7.36 23.15
C ASP A 223 -58.08 5.92 22.91
N THR A 224 -58.93 5.11 22.31
CA THR A 224 -58.65 3.68 22.04
C THR A 224 -57.63 3.46 20.91
N PHE A 225 -57.29 4.52 20.15
CA PHE A 225 -56.51 4.45 18.91
C PHE A 225 -55.07 4.99 19.03
N GLY A 226 -54.77 5.78 20.06
CA GLY A 226 -53.39 6.25 20.33
C GLY A 226 -52.40 5.13 20.71
N GLN A 227 -52.89 3.96 21.13
CA GLN A 227 -52.09 2.88 21.73
C GLN A 227 -51.16 2.16 20.74
N ASP A 228 -51.51 2.09 19.45
CA ASP A 228 -50.68 1.43 18.43
C ASP A 228 -49.38 2.21 18.19
N PHE A 229 -49.45 3.54 18.17
CA PHE A 229 -48.28 4.39 18.00
C PHE A 229 -47.50 4.67 19.29
N LEU A 230 -48.04 4.35 20.48
CA LEU A 230 -47.29 4.39 21.74
C LEU A 230 -46.08 3.43 21.71
N ILE A 231 -46.23 2.25 21.10
CA ILE A 231 -45.14 1.28 20.97
C ILE A 231 -44.01 1.87 20.11
N HIS A 232 -44.36 2.49 18.98
CA HIS A 232 -43.42 3.21 18.15
C HIS A 232 -42.75 4.37 18.90
N GLU A 233 -43.50 5.13 19.69
CA GLU A 233 -42.97 6.22 20.52
C GLU A 233 -41.96 5.72 21.55
N CYS A 234 -42.25 4.61 22.26
CA CYS A 234 -41.32 4.00 23.21
C CYS A 234 -40.01 3.57 22.52
N ILE A 235 -40.10 2.95 21.35
CA ILE A 235 -38.94 2.50 20.58
C ILE A 235 -38.12 3.69 20.06
N VAL A 236 -38.78 4.75 19.56
CA VAL A 236 -38.11 5.97 19.09
C VAL A 236 -37.41 6.69 20.26
N LYS A 237 -38.07 6.87 21.40
CA LYS A 237 -37.46 7.46 22.61
C LYS A 237 -36.24 6.68 23.06
N ASP A 238 -36.29 5.36 23.00
CA ASP A 238 -35.15 4.52 23.36
C ASP A 238 -33.99 4.67 22.35
N SER A 239 -34.31 4.81 21.06
CA SER A 239 -33.32 4.98 20.00
C SER A 239 -32.50 6.27 20.08
N LEU A 240 -33.07 7.32 20.66
CA LEU A 240 -32.41 8.62 20.82
C LEU A 240 -31.39 8.65 21.98
N LYS A 241 -31.39 7.64 22.86
CA LYS A 241 -30.49 7.58 24.02
C LYS A 241 -29.05 7.26 23.62
N GLY A 242 -28.11 7.82 24.39
CA GLY A 242 -26.67 7.53 24.31
C GLY A 242 -25.92 8.24 23.19
N TRP A 243 -26.59 8.81 22.19
CA TRP A 243 -25.92 9.51 21.08
C TRP A 243 -25.15 10.75 21.52
N ILE A 244 -25.69 11.51 22.49
CA ILE A 244 -25.02 12.71 23.01
C ILE A 244 -23.72 12.34 23.73
N ASP A 245 -23.74 11.30 24.57
CA ASP A 245 -22.57 10.85 25.32
C ASP A 245 -21.50 10.24 24.40
N TYR A 246 -21.94 9.51 23.36
CA TYR A 246 -21.05 9.01 22.32
C TYR A 246 -20.36 10.13 21.55
N GLN A 247 -21.10 11.16 21.15
CA GLN A 247 -20.54 12.36 20.51
C GLN A 247 -19.57 13.10 21.43
N ALA A 248 -19.89 13.23 22.72
CA ALA A 248 -19.03 13.87 23.70
C ALA A 248 -17.71 13.09 23.88
N TRP A 249 -17.76 11.77 23.87
CA TRP A 249 -16.56 10.92 23.91
C TRP A 249 -15.69 11.10 22.65
N LEU A 250 -16.29 11.04 21.45
CA LEU A 250 -15.58 11.27 20.19
C LEU A 250 -14.92 12.66 20.14
N GLU A 251 -15.62 13.70 20.62
CA GLU A 251 -15.07 15.05 20.72
C GLU A 251 -13.92 15.12 21.72
N ALA A 252 -14.04 14.46 22.88
CA ALA A 252 -12.99 14.45 23.89
C ALA A 252 -11.70 13.78 23.38
N GLU A 253 -11.80 12.63 22.71
CA GLU A 253 -10.67 11.92 22.11
C GLU A 253 -10.00 12.77 21.02
N SER A 254 -10.79 13.35 20.10
CA SER A 254 -10.27 14.23 19.05
C SER A 254 -9.56 15.46 19.65
N LYS A 255 -10.15 16.07 20.68
CA LYS A 255 -9.61 17.27 21.32
C LYS A 255 -8.31 17.00 22.09
N GLN A 256 -8.14 15.80 22.66
CA GLN A 256 -6.87 15.41 23.28
C GLN A 256 -5.73 15.41 22.26
N ILE A 257 -5.97 14.86 21.06
CA ILE A 257 -4.98 14.85 19.97
C ILE A 257 -4.77 16.29 19.46
N ALA A 258 -5.86 17.02 19.18
CA ALA A 258 -5.78 18.39 18.67
C ALA A 258 -5.00 19.32 19.62
N ASN A 259 -5.24 19.25 20.93
CA ASN A 259 -4.52 20.06 21.91
C ASN A 259 -3.03 19.70 21.99
N ARG A 260 -2.69 18.40 21.92
CA ARG A 260 -1.28 17.98 21.89
C ARG A 260 -0.56 18.54 20.68
N VAL A 261 -1.25 18.64 19.54
CA VAL A 261 -0.70 19.15 18.29
C VAL A 261 -0.67 20.69 18.27
N LEU A 262 -1.67 21.38 18.81
CA LEU A 262 -1.73 22.85 18.90
C LEU A 262 -0.74 23.44 19.90
N VAL A 263 -0.37 22.69 20.93
CA VAL A 263 0.62 23.09 21.96
C VAL A 263 2.07 22.82 21.49
N LEU A 264 2.27 22.34 20.26
CA LEU A 264 3.59 22.26 19.63
C LEU A 264 4.13 23.68 19.39
N ASP A 265 4.86 24.19 20.37
CA ASP A 265 5.68 25.40 20.23
C ASP A 265 6.98 24.99 19.51
N ILE A 266 7.02 25.21 18.19
CA ILE A 266 8.12 24.81 17.28
C ILE A 266 9.46 25.47 17.70
N LEU A 267 9.46 26.44 18.63
CA LEU A 267 10.60 27.34 18.85
C LEU A 267 11.25 27.31 20.25
N GLN A 268 10.81 26.48 21.21
CA GLN A 268 11.48 26.46 22.52
C GLN A 268 12.62 25.43 22.59
N ARG A 269 13.85 25.93 22.38
CA ARG A 269 15.06 25.30 22.92
C ARG A 269 14.92 25.22 24.44
N GLY A 270 14.98 24.01 25.01
CA GLY A 270 15.00 23.85 26.46
C GLY A 270 16.20 24.58 27.07
N ASN A 271 16.12 24.92 28.36
CA ASN A 271 17.18 25.58 29.14
C ASN A 271 18.56 24.87 29.08
N ASN A 272 18.61 23.64 28.56
CA ASN A 272 19.81 22.81 28.43
C ASN A 272 20.30 22.68 26.97
N GLY A 273 19.68 23.36 26.01
CA GLY A 273 20.07 23.29 24.60
C GLY A 273 19.63 22.03 23.83
N GLU A 274 18.95 21.08 24.47
CA GLU A 274 18.38 19.92 23.77
C GLU A 274 17.00 20.23 23.16
N PRO A 275 16.77 19.86 21.89
CA PRO A 275 15.46 20.00 21.26
C PRO A 275 14.46 19.01 21.88
N ARG A 276 13.34 19.51 22.42
CA ARG A 276 12.19 18.67 22.78
C ARG A 276 11.48 18.25 21.48
N SER A 277 11.90 17.15 20.87
CA SER A 277 11.21 16.58 19.73
C SER A 277 9.97 15.79 20.18
N ILE A 278 8.81 16.43 20.19
CA ILE A 278 7.54 15.69 20.24
C ILE A 278 7.05 15.55 18.80
N TYR A 279 7.25 14.38 18.23
CA TYR A 279 6.76 14.03 16.90
C TYR A 279 5.25 13.77 16.97
N VAL A 280 4.52 14.23 15.95
CA VAL A 280 3.16 13.72 15.69
C VAL A 280 3.30 12.25 15.33
N SER A 281 2.93 11.36 16.25
CA SER A 281 3.14 9.92 16.08
C SER A 281 2.25 9.37 14.95
N ALA A 282 2.69 8.30 14.29
CA ALA A 282 1.85 7.57 13.34
C ALA A 282 0.57 7.04 14.02
N GLU A 283 0.65 6.74 15.32
CA GLU A 283 -0.47 6.32 16.17
C GLU A 283 -1.54 7.42 16.30
N ASP A 284 -1.14 8.68 16.52
CA ASP A 284 -2.08 9.81 16.60
C ASP A 284 -2.85 10.00 15.28
N ARG A 285 -2.18 9.80 14.13
CA ARG A 285 -2.82 9.84 12.80
C ARG A 285 -3.79 8.69 12.58
N GLN A 286 -3.36 7.46 12.90
CA GLN A 286 -4.22 6.28 12.82
C GLN A 286 -5.46 6.44 13.71
N ARG A 287 -5.29 7.02 14.91
CA ARG A 287 -6.40 7.26 15.84
C ARG A 287 -7.37 8.32 15.32
N LEU A 288 -6.90 9.42 14.74
CA LEU A 288 -7.78 10.40 14.09
C LEU A 288 -8.58 9.78 12.96
N LYS A 289 -7.98 8.88 12.17
CA LYS A 289 -8.67 8.17 11.10
C LYS A 289 -9.78 7.26 11.63
N GLN A 290 -9.50 6.50 12.69
CA GLN A 290 -10.52 5.67 13.37
C GLN A 290 -11.69 6.51 13.89
N LEU A 291 -11.41 7.68 14.49
CA LEU A 291 -12.45 8.59 14.96
C LEU A 291 -13.29 9.15 13.81
N GLU A 292 -12.66 9.47 12.67
CA GLU A 292 -13.36 9.92 11.46
C GLU A 292 -14.32 8.84 10.92
N ASP A 293 -13.88 7.59 10.88
CA ASP A 293 -14.70 6.47 10.41
C ASP A 293 -15.91 6.25 11.34
N TYR A 294 -15.71 6.28 12.67
CA TYR A 294 -16.81 6.23 13.66
C TYR A 294 -17.81 7.37 13.49
N ILE A 295 -17.35 8.60 13.23
CA ILE A 295 -18.24 9.74 12.99
C ILE A 295 -19.01 9.54 11.68
N THR A 296 -18.36 8.97 10.66
CA THR A 296 -18.98 8.72 9.35
C THR A 296 -20.10 7.69 9.46
N ASP A 297 -19.89 6.59 10.19
CA ASP A 297 -20.94 5.60 10.45
C ASP A 297 -22.11 6.22 11.23
N MET A 298 -21.81 7.01 12.27
CA MET A 298 -22.82 7.74 13.03
C MET A 298 -23.64 8.69 12.15
N LEU A 299 -23.03 9.38 11.17
CA LEU A 299 -23.75 10.26 10.25
C LEU A 299 -24.77 9.49 9.40
N VAL A 300 -24.41 8.31 8.89
CA VAL A 300 -25.31 7.46 8.11
C VAL A 300 -26.47 6.97 8.97
N ILE A 301 -26.19 6.54 10.20
CA ILE A 301 -27.21 6.05 11.15
C ILE A 301 -28.19 7.16 11.52
N LEU A 302 -27.69 8.33 11.94
CA LEU A 302 -28.53 9.46 12.33
C LEU A 302 -29.38 9.96 11.15
N GLN A 303 -28.83 9.99 9.93
CA GLN A 303 -29.58 10.37 8.74
C GLN A 303 -30.73 9.39 8.45
N THR A 304 -30.48 8.09 8.59
CA THR A 304 -31.49 7.03 8.42
C THR A 304 -32.56 7.09 9.52
N MET A 305 -32.15 7.45 10.73
CA MET A 305 -33.03 7.61 11.89
C MET A 305 -33.98 8.80 11.70
N VAL A 306 -33.50 9.95 11.24
CA VAL A 306 -34.34 11.12 10.92
C VAL A 306 -35.43 10.76 9.91
N ASP A 307 -35.06 10.07 8.82
CA ASP A 307 -36.04 9.66 7.79
C ASP A 307 -37.05 8.65 8.37
N SER A 308 -36.58 7.67 9.15
CA SER A 308 -37.44 6.66 9.77
C SER A 308 -38.45 7.27 10.76
N ILE A 309 -38.00 8.14 11.67
CA ILE A 309 -38.88 8.83 12.64
C ILE A 309 -39.89 9.72 11.90
N SER A 310 -39.44 10.47 10.89
CA SER A 310 -40.33 11.32 10.08
C SER A 310 -41.41 10.50 9.37
N ARG A 311 -41.06 9.31 8.87
CA ARG A 311 -42.02 8.41 8.20
C ARG A 311 -42.97 7.71 9.17
N ILE A 312 -42.52 7.40 10.38
CA ILE A 312 -43.39 6.93 11.47
C ILE A 312 -44.42 8.02 11.82
N GLY A 313 -43.99 9.27 11.96
CA GLY A 313 -44.90 10.41 12.18
C GLY A 313 -45.92 10.57 11.04
N LYS A 314 -45.50 10.42 9.77
CA LYS A 314 -46.41 10.40 8.61
C LYS A 314 -47.39 9.23 8.65
N ALA A 315 -46.96 8.05 9.10
CA ALA A 315 -47.85 6.90 9.29
C ALA A 315 -48.88 7.17 10.41
N CYS A 316 -48.46 7.77 11.51
CA CYS A 316 -49.34 8.20 12.61
C CYS A 316 -50.40 9.20 12.12
N ARG A 317 -49.99 10.19 11.31
CA ARG A 317 -50.89 11.16 10.69
C ARG A 317 -51.94 10.50 9.79
N ARG A 318 -51.54 9.52 8.98
CA ARG A 318 -52.47 8.76 8.12
C ARG A 318 -53.45 7.91 8.93
N HIS A 319 -52.96 7.26 9.98
CA HIS A 319 -53.80 6.50 10.91
C HIS A 319 -54.86 7.40 11.54
N CYS A 320 -54.46 8.57 12.04
CA CYS A 320 -55.37 9.59 12.58
C CYS A 320 -56.46 9.98 11.58
N GLN A 321 -56.11 10.32 10.34
CA GLN A 321 -57.09 10.70 9.29
C GLN A 321 -58.11 9.62 8.98
N THR A 322 -57.75 8.35 9.19
CA THR A 322 -58.56 7.19 8.82
C THR A 322 -59.47 6.74 9.97
N SER A 323 -58.94 6.81 11.19
CA SER A 323 -59.57 6.29 12.41
C SER A 323 -60.27 7.38 13.25
N CYS A 324 -59.78 8.63 13.25
CA CYS A 324 -60.43 9.75 13.94
C CYS A 324 -61.46 10.42 13.02
N ASN A 325 -62.75 10.34 13.37
CA ASN A 325 -63.86 10.98 12.64
C ASN A 325 -63.91 12.51 12.88
N SER A 326 -62.92 13.29 12.44
CA SER A 326 -62.99 14.76 12.32
C SER A 326 -63.75 15.53 13.42
N THR A 327 -63.72 15.05 14.67
CA THR A 327 -64.15 15.78 15.87
C THR A 327 -62.91 16.41 16.46
N ASP A 328 -62.95 17.70 16.82
CA ASP A 328 -61.85 18.54 17.31
C ASP A 328 -61.15 18.05 18.60
N SER A 329 -61.33 16.79 19.02
CA SER A 329 -60.83 16.22 20.27
C SER A 329 -60.04 14.91 20.09
N CYS A 330 -59.27 14.74 19.01
CA CYS A 330 -58.40 13.57 18.81
C CYS A 330 -56.97 13.87 19.32
N LEU A 331 -56.44 13.06 20.26
CA LEU A 331 -55.11 13.24 20.87
C LEU A 331 -53.93 12.90 19.94
N CYS A 332 -54.20 12.43 18.72
CA CYS A 332 -53.16 12.12 17.74
C CYS A 332 -52.31 13.34 17.36
N GLY A 333 -52.83 14.57 17.49
CA GLY A 333 -52.06 15.81 17.24
C GLY A 333 -50.78 15.86 18.08
N HIS A 334 -50.88 15.66 19.39
CA HIS A 334 -49.74 15.64 20.31
C HIS A 334 -48.72 14.54 19.99
N LYS A 335 -49.17 13.38 19.50
CA LYS A 335 -48.26 12.29 19.11
C LYS A 335 -47.51 12.58 17.81
N ILE A 336 -48.21 13.19 16.84
CA ILE A 336 -47.59 13.61 15.57
C ILE A 336 -46.54 14.70 15.85
N GLU A 337 -46.89 15.70 16.67
CA GLU A 337 -45.94 16.73 17.14
C GLU A 337 -44.75 16.11 17.86
N GLY A 338 -44.99 15.13 18.75
CA GLY A 338 -43.91 14.40 19.43
C GLY A 338 -42.94 13.70 18.47
N PHE A 339 -43.43 13.02 17.41
CA PHE A 339 -42.56 12.44 16.39
C PHE A 339 -41.81 13.49 15.57
N GLU A 340 -42.41 14.65 15.31
CA GLU A 340 -41.74 15.77 14.65
C GLU A 340 -40.62 16.35 15.53
N GLU A 341 -40.85 16.46 16.85
CA GLU A 341 -39.83 16.84 17.83
C GLU A 341 -38.68 15.82 17.90
N TYR A 342 -38.99 14.52 17.95
CA TYR A 342 -37.96 13.46 17.93
C TYR A 342 -37.14 13.46 16.63
N ALA A 343 -37.78 13.73 15.49
CA ALA A 343 -37.07 13.88 14.22
C ALA A 343 -36.15 15.12 14.23
N ALA A 344 -36.62 16.24 14.81
CA ALA A 344 -35.82 17.46 14.97
C ALA A 344 -34.63 17.26 15.94
N GLU A 345 -34.81 16.48 17.01
CA GLU A 345 -33.74 16.10 17.93
C GLU A 345 -32.66 15.25 17.22
N ALA A 346 -33.07 14.20 16.48
CA ALA A 346 -32.16 13.40 15.68
C ALA A 346 -31.43 14.24 14.61
N GLN A 347 -32.13 15.19 13.98
CA GLN A 347 -31.56 16.11 12.99
C GLN A 347 -30.54 17.06 13.60
N THR A 348 -30.77 17.52 14.83
CA THR A 348 -29.82 18.35 15.58
C THR A 348 -28.56 17.56 15.89
N SER A 349 -28.71 16.32 16.37
CA SER A 349 -27.60 15.40 16.62
C SER A 349 -26.80 15.09 15.34
N LEU A 350 -27.46 14.96 14.19
CA LEU A 350 -26.82 14.79 12.88
C LEU A 350 -26.00 16.02 12.48
N ASN A 351 -26.52 17.22 12.68
CA ASN A 351 -25.81 18.46 12.36
C ASN A 351 -24.57 18.64 13.25
N ARG A 352 -24.66 18.30 14.54
CA ARG A 352 -23.51 18.31 15.46
C ARG A 352 -22.42 17.33 15.02
N ALA A 353 -22.80 16.12 14.59
CA ALA A 353 -21.86 15.14 14.06
C ALA A 353 -21.13 15.62 12.80
N LYS A 354 -21.81 16.37 11.91
CA LYS A 354 -21.17 16.95 10.70
C LYS A 354 -20.06 17.93 11.07
N VAL A 355 -20.33 18.82 12.02
CA VAL A 355 -19.34 19.78 12.54
C VAL A 355 -18.17 19.06 13.21
N LEU A 356 -18.45 17.99 13.97
CA LEU A 356 -17.39 17.19 14.60
C LEU A 356 -16.47 16.55 13.55
N ARG A 357 -17.02 16.03 12.45
CA ARG A 357 -16.23 15.48 11.34
C ARG A 357 -15.29 16.51 10.73
N GLU A 358 -15.80 17.71 10.44
CA GLU A 358 -15.00 18.80 9.87
C GLU A 358 -13.83 19.19 10.79
N ARG A 359 -14.04 19.17 12.12
CA ARG A 359 -12.98 19.43 13.11
C ARG A 359 -11.91 18.33 13.12
N VAL A 360 -12.30 17.06 13.06
CA VAL A 360 -11.36 15.93 12.99
C VAL A 360 -10.52 16.01 11.72
N GLN A 361 -11.16 16.22 10.56
CA GLN A 361 -10.46 16.38 9.28
C GLN A 361 -9.50 17.56 9.28
N SER A 362 -9.89 18.69 9.87
CA SER A 362 -9.01 19.86 10.02
C SER A 362 -7.78 19.54 10.90
N THR A 363 -7.98 18.76 11.96
CA THR A 363 -6.89 18.33 12.86
C THR A 363 -5.94 17.36 12.17
N GLU A 364 -6.46 16.43 11.38
CA GLU A 364 -5.66 15.51 10.57
C GLU A 364 -4.83 16.25 9.53
N GLN A 365 -5.42 17.20 8.79
CA GLN A 365 -4.71 18.05 7.85
C GLN A 365 -3.59 18.84 8.53
N LEU A 366 -3.85 19.39 9.72
CA LEU A 366 -2.86 20.13 10.49
C LEU A 366 -1.70 19.21 10.94
N CYS A 367 -2.00 17.96 11.34
CA CYS A 367 -0.98 16.94 11.65
C CYS A 367 -0.09 16.61 10.44
N LEU A 368 -0.68 16.48 9.25
CA LEU A 368 0.05 16.22 8.01
C LEU A 368 1.00 17.38 7.67
N HIS A 369 0.51 18.62 7.69
CA HIS A 369 1.33 19.80 7.39
C HIS A 369 2.48 19.97 8.40
N LEU A 370 2.24 19.72 9.70
CA LEU A 370 3.29 19.77 10.71
C LEU A 370 4.33 18.67 10.52
N SER A 371 3.91 17.46 10.15
CA SER A 371 4.83 16.37 9.83
C SER A 371 5.73 16.72 8.63
N ASP A 372 5.17 17.36 7.59
CA ASP A 372 5.93 17.81 6.43
C ASP A 372 6.91 18.95 6.76
N LEU A 373 6.50 19.88 7.63
CA LEU A 373 7.35 20.97 8.13
C LEU A 373 8.53 20.43 8.95
N LEU A 374 8.28 19.47 9.86
CA LEU A 374 9.34 18.83 10.64
C LEU A 374 10.32 18.07 9.73
N ALA A 375 9.81 17.33 8.74
CA ALA A 375 10.64 16.65 7.76
C ALA A 375 11.48 17.63 6.92
N TYR A 376 10.92 18.81 6.59
CA TYR A 376 11.63 19.86 5.89
C TYR A 376 12.77 20.46 6.74
N GLU A 377 12.53 20.76 8.02
CA GLU A 377 13.57 21.26 8.92
C GLU A 377 14.68 20.23 9.17
N GLU A 378 14.35 18.95 9.34
CA GLU A 378 15.35 17.88 9.48
C GLU A 378 16.22 17.76 8.23
N ALA A 379 15.61 17.80 7.04
CA ALA A 379 16.34 17.82 5.78
C ALA A 379 17.24 19.06 5.67
N ALA A 380 16.76 20.23 6.09
CA ALA A 380 17.55 21.46 6.11
C ALA A 380 18.75 21.34 7.07
N ALA A 381 18.55 20.83 8.29
CA ALA A 381 19.62 20.62 9.26
C ALA A 381 20.69 19.62 8.75
N LEU A 382 20.25 18.52 8.12
CA LEU A 382 21.16 17.54 7.51
C LEU A 382 21.97 18.16 6.36
N THR A 383 21.36 18.99 5.52
CA THR A 383 22.10 19.69 4.46
C THR A 383 23.11 20.69 5.01
N GLN A 384 22.82 21.37 6.12
CA GLN A 384 23.78 22.25 6.79
C GLN A 384 24.96 21.47 7.38
N LEU A 385 24.71 20.32 8.02
CA LEU A 385 25.77 19.44 8.52
C LEU A 385 26.64 18.89 7.37
N ALA A 386 26.03 18.47 6.27
CA ALA A 386 26.77 18.01 5.09
C ALA A 386 27.63 19.14 4.49
N TYR A 387 27.11 20.37 4.46
CA TYR A 387 27.87 21.54 3.99
C TYR A 387 29.06 21.87 4.92
N ALA A 388 28.85 21.84 6.24
CA ALA A 388 29.92 22.03 7.22
C ALA A 388 31.02 20.96 7.08
N SER A 389 30.64 19.69 6.94
CA SER A 389 31.58 18.58 6.72
C SER A 389 32.37 18.71 5.41
N ARG A 390 31.74 19.23 4.35
CA ARG A 390 32.42 19.51 3.08
C ARG A 390 33.48 20.61 3.23
N ILE A 391 33.17 21.69 3.93
CA ILE A 391 34.14 22.77 4.20
C ILE A 391 35.34 22.22 4.98
N GLU A 392 35.08 21.44 6.03
CA GLU A 392 36.13 20.81 6.84
C GLU A 392 37.02 19.89 5.99
N SER A 393 36.42 19.14 5.05
CA SER A 393 37.16 18.29 4.11
C SER A 393 38.03 19.11 3.14
N GLU A 394 37.55 20.24 2.62
CA GLU A 394 38.33 21.13 1.75
C GLU A 394 39.52 21.78 2.49
N GLU A 395 39.33 22.17 3.75
CA GLU A 395 40.41 22.66 4.63
C GLU A 395 41.46 21.57 4.88
N MET A 396 41.03 20.33 5.14
CA MET A 396 41.92 19.18 5.34
C MET A 396 42.79 18.88 4.10
N VAL A 397 42.24 19.00 2.89
CA VAL A 397 43.00 18.82 1.64
C VAL A 397 44.06 19.92 1.47
N LYS A 398 43.74 21.17 1.80
CA LYS A 398 44.73 22.27 1.74
C LYS A 398 45.86 22.04 2.75
N LEU A 399 45.53 21.62 3.97
CA LEU A 399 46.52 21.25 4.99
C LEU A 399 47.42 20.11 4.51
N ALA A 400 46.86 19.05 3.91
CA ALA A 400 47.64 17.95 3.35
C ALA A 400 48.58 18.40 2.21
N ALA A 401 48.12 19.29 1.32
CA ALA A 401 48.96 19.85 0.27
C ALA A 401 50.09 20.75 0.82
N GLN A 402 49.82 21.49 1.89
CA GLN A 402 50.83 22.29 2.58
C GLN A 402 51.87 21.39 3.28
N SER A 403 51.43 20.35 3.99
CA SER A 403 52.32 19.34 4.57
C SER A 403 53.20 18.64 3.53
N ALA A 404 52.68 18.38 2.32
CA ALA A 404 53.48 17.83 1.22
C ALA A 404 54.57 18.80 0.74
N ARG A 405 54.30 20.11 0.69
CA ARG A 405 55.32 21.13 0.38
C ARG A 405 56.37 21.25 1.48
N ASP A 406 55.94 21.19 2.74
CA ASP A 406 56.85 21.20 3.88
C ASP A 406 57.78 19.98 3.86
N ALA A 407 57.25 18.80 3.51
CA ALA A 407 58.07 17.60 3.28
C ALA A 407 59.07 17.78 2.13
N ALA A 408 58.69 18.46 1.05
CA ALA A 408 59.61 18.77 -0.06
C ALA A 408 60.73 19.74 0.37
N ALA A 409 60.43 20.75 1.18
CA ALA A 409 61.44 21.65 1.73
C ALA A 409 62.44 20.94 2.66
N VAL A 410 61.95 20.01 3.50
CA VAL A 410 62.81 19.17 4.35
C VAL A 410 63.75 18.28 3.51
N LYS A 411 63.27 17.73 2.38
CA LYS A 411 64.13 16.99 1.44
C LYS A 411 65.26 17.87 0.88
N VAL A 412 64.97 19.13 0.51
CA VAL A 412 65.99 20.07 0.01
C VAL A 412 67.04 20.38 1.09
N LEU A 413 66.62 20.63 2.33
CA LEU A 413 67.54 20.90 3.44
C LEU A 413 68.46 19.69 3.72
N THR A 414 67.92 18.48 3.62
CA THR A 414 68.67 17.22 3.79
C THR A 414 69.72 17.05 2.69
N ILE A 415 69.39 17.39 1.43
CA ILE A 415 70.34 17.35 0.30
C ILE A 415 71.50 18.32 0.54
N ILE A 416 71.22 19.54 0.99
CA ILE A 416 72.27 20.51 1.34
C ILE A 416 73.18 19.93 2.44
N GLY A 417 72.60 19.39 3.51
CA GLY A 417 73.36 18.74 4.59
C GLY A 417 74.27 17.61 4.10
N LEU A 418 73.78 16.75 3.20
CA LEU A 418 74.55 15.63 2.65
C LEU A 418 75.78 16.05 1.83
N VAL A 419 75.76 17.24 1.22
CA VAL A 419 76.89 17.79 0.47
C VAL A 419 77.91 18.44 1.41
N TYR A 420 77.44 19.17 2.42
CA TYR A 420 78.32 19.91 3.33
C TYR A 420 78.97 19.02 4.39
N LEU A 421 78.26 18.00 4.91
CA LEU A 421 78.72 17.18 6.03
C LEU A 421 80.06 16.47 5.77
N PRO A 422 80.27 15.75 4.65
CA PRO A 422 81.53 15.03 4.41
C PRO A 422 82.71 15.99 4.24
N THR A 423 82.49 17.07 3.49
CA THR A 423 83.50 18.12 3.26
C THR A 423 83.90 18.81 4.57
N THR A 424 82.93 19.07 5.47
CA THR A 424 83.18 19.72 6.77
C THR A 424 83.95 18.81 7.71
N ILE A 425 83.61 17.50 7.75
CA ILE A 425 84.32 16.51 8.56
C ILE A 425 85.79 16.39 8.10
N VAL A 426 86.01 16.27 6.79
CA VAL A 426 87.36 16.19 6.22
C VAL A 426 88.13 17.49 6.48
N SER A 427 87.52 18.66 6.26
CA SER A 427 88.15 19.95 6.51
C SER A 427 88.52 20.14 7.99
N ASN A 428 87.68 19.71 8.93
CA ASN A 428 87.98 19.79 10.36
C ASN A 428 89.13 18.86 10.75
N PHE A 429 89.15 17.63 10.21
CA PHE A 429 90.21 16.66 10.50
C PHE A 429 91.60 17.14 10.07
N PHE A 430 91.68 17.91 8.98
CA PHE A 430 92.94 18.43 8.44
C PHE A 430 93.23 19.92 8.74
N SER A 431 92.34 20.59 9.49
CA SER A 431 92.30 22.06 9.63
C SER A 431 93.58 22.73 10.13
N THR A 432 94.48 21.99 10.78
CA THR A 432 95.70 22.52 11.42
C THR A 432 97.01 22.15 10.72
N GLU A 433 97.00 21.27 9.71
CA GLU A 433 98.22 20.72 9.08
C GLU A 433 98.61 21.41 7.76
N PHE A 434 97.72 22.25 7.20
CA PHE A 434 97.91 22.79 5.85
C PHE A 434 98.25 24.27 5.77
N VAL A 435 98.20 24.98 6.89
CA VAL A 435 98.52 26.41 6.97
C VAL A 435 99.59 26.61 8.04
N HIS A 436 100.83 26.85 7.62
CA HIS A 436 101.93 27.16 8.53
C HIS A 436 102.37 28.62 8.34
N LEU A 437 102.66 29.30 9.44
CA LEU A 437 103.24 30.64 9.46
C LEU A 437 104.76 30.50 9.48
N ASN A 438 105.44 31.00 8.44
CA ASN A 438 106.90 31.11 8.50
C ASN A 438 107.32 32.26 9.42
N ASP A 439 108.54 32.20 9.96
CA ASP A 439 109.14 33.19 10.89
C ASP A 439 109.23 34.64 10.37
N LYS A 440 108.73 34.90 9.17
CA LYS A 440 108.58 36.24 8.56
C LYS A 440 107.11 36.71 8.48
N GLY A 441 106.17 36.02 9.12
CA GLY A 441 104.76 36.41 9.20
C GLY A 441 103.93 36.14 7.93
N ASN A 442 104.47 35.40 6.95
CA ASN A 442 103.77 35.05 5.72
C ASN A 442 103.09 33.69 5.85
N LEU A 443 101.81 33.63 5.48
CA LEU A 443 101.01 32.42 5.44
C LEU A 443 101.50 31.53 4.28
N GLN A 444 102.09 30.36 4.58
CA GLN A 444 102.42 29.36 3.57
C GLN A 444 101.37 28.25 3.59
N ILE A 445 100.68 28.11 2.45
CA ILE A 445 99.74 27.03 2.19
C ILE A 445 100.56 25.81 1.75
N SER A 446 100.37 24.68 2.43
CA SER A 446 101.07 23.43 2.11
C SER A 446 100.75 22.98 0.68
N HIS A 447 101.77 22.53 -0.06
CA HIS A 447 101.60 21.97 -1.41
C HIS A 447 100.75 20.67 -1.39
N GLN A 448 100.45 20.11 -0.22
CA GLN A 448 99.64 18.89 -0.06
C GLN A 448 98.14 19.16 0.16
N VAL A 449 97.68 20.41 0.10
CA VAL A 449 96.25 20.77 0.26
C VAL A 449 95.32 20.04 -0.71
N TRP A 450 95.82 19.61 -1.88
CA TRP A 450 95.05 18.83 -2.84
C TRP A 450 94.53 17.48 -2.27
N ILE A 451 95.17 16.94 -1.22
CA ILE A 451 94.72 15.71 -0.53
C ILE A 451 93.33 15.91 0.09
N LEU A 452 93.02 17.11 0.57
CA LEU A 452 91.69 17.45 1.11
C LEU A 452 90.62 17.30 0.03
N ALA A 453 90.89 17.78 -1.20
CA ALA A 453 89.98 17.65 -2.33
C ALA A 453 89.83 16.18 -2.78
N VAL A 454 90.94 15.43 -2.81
CA VAL A 454 90.94 14.02 -3.23
C VAL A 454 90.23 13.10 -2.25
N VAL A 455 90.13 13.45 -0.96
CA VAL A 455 89.35 12.68 0.03
C VAL A 455 87.90 13.17 0.11
N ALA A 456 87.67 14.49 0.10
CA ALA A 456 86.33 15.06 0.27
C ALA A 456 85.41 14.79 -0.93
N VAL A 457 85.91 14.90 -2.16
CA VAL A 457 85.08 14.75 -3.36
C VAL A 457 84.52 13.32 -3.50
N PRO A 458 85.32 12.24 -3.40
CA PRO A 458 84.79 10.88 -3.49
C PRO A 458 83.84 10.53 -2.35
N LEU A 459 84.08 11.03 -1.14
CA LEU A 459 83.23 10.77 0.02
C LEU A 459 81.85 11.43 -0.16
N THR A 460 81.82 12.67 -0.69
CA THR A 460 80.57 13.37 -1.03
C THR A 460 79.83 12.68 -2.19
N VAL A 461 80.56 12.16 -3.18
CA VAL A 461 79.95 11.37 -4.27
C VAL A 461 79.33 10.09 -3.72
N LEU A 462 80.01 9.38 -2.80
CA LEU A 462 79.51 8.15 -2.19
C LEU A 462 78.25 8.41 -1.34
N THR A 463 78.22 9.48 -0.54
CA THR A 463 77.04 9.83 0.27
C THR A 463 75.84 10.21 -0.60
N VAL A 464 76.06 10.98 -1.68
CA VAL A 464 75.02 11.33 -2.65
C VAL A 464 74.51 10.11 -3.42
N ILE A 465 75.39 9.20 -3.86
CA ILE A 465 74.99 7.96 -4.55
C ILE A 465 74.18 7.05 -3.61
N THR A 466 74.60 6.91 -2.35
CA THR A 466 73.89 6.09 -1.36
C THR A 466 72.48 6.65 -1.09
N TRP A 467 72.36 7.96 -0.93
CA TRP A 467 71.06 8.63 -0.80
C TRP A 467 70.20 8.50 -2.05
N TRP A 468 70.79 8.69 -3.25
CA TRP A 468 70.10 8.55 -4.53
C TRP A 468 69.59 7.12 -4.76
N LEU A 469 70.36 6.11 -4.38
CA LEU A 469 69.94 4.71 -4.43
C LEU A 469 68.78 4.43 -3.47
N CYS A 470 68.80 4.98 -2.25
CA CYS A 470 67.69 4.86 -1.30
C CYS A 470 66.42 5.58 -1.78
N ASP A 471 66.52 6.79 -2.33
CA ASP A 471 65.38 7.56 -2.87
C ASP A 471 64.79 6.88 -4.13
N ARG A 472 65.65 6.37 -5.03
CA ARG A 472 65.22 5.58 -6.21
C ARG A 472 64.55 4.26 -5.83
N TYR A 473 64.97 3.61 -4.75
CA TYR A 473 64.33 2.37 -4.29
C TYR A 473 62.86 2.61 -3.85
N GLN A 474 62.55 3.78 -3.28
CA GLN A 474 61.18 4.17 -2.93
C GLN A 474 60.34 4.61 -4.14
N VAL A 475 60.97 5.16 -5.19
CA VAL A 475 60.28 5.63 -6.41
C VAL A 475 59.99 4.49 -7.39
N ILE A 476 60.73 3.38 -7.34
CA ILE A 476 60.52 2.21 -8.22
C ILE A 476 59.21 1.44 -7.88
N GLU A 477 58.69 1.55 -6.65
CA GLU A 477 57.39 0.95 -6.29
C GLU A 477 56.18 1.77 -6.80
N ALA A 478 56.38 3.05 -7.15
CA ALA A 478 55.29 3.98 -7.49
C ALA A 478 55.17 4.36 -8.98
N VAL A 479 56.10 3.93 -9.85
CA VAL A 479 56.20 4.46 -11.24
C VAL A 479 55.94 3.42 -12.35
N LEU A 480 55.49 2.20 -12.03
CA LEU A 480 54.96 1.25 -13.03
C LEU A 480 53.51 1.56 -13.45
N GLY A 481 53.17 2.85 -13.54
CA GLY A 481 51.84 3.35 -13.83
C GLY A 481 51.82 4.74 -14.46
N ARG A 482 52.18 4.79 -15.75
CA ARG A 482 51.86 5.83 -16.75
C ARG A 482 52.68 7.14 -16.76
N LYS A 483 53.32 7.37 -17.90
CA LYS A 483 53.35 8.67 -18.62
C LYS A 483 53.11 8.39 -20.12
N VAL A 484 52.09 8.96 -20.76
CA VAL A 484 51.88 10.36 -21.24
C VAL A 484 52.58 10.57 -22.59
N GLU A 485 51.86 11.09 -23.58
CA GLU A 485 52.19 12.41 -24.15
C GLU A 485 51.11 12.93 -25.14
N SER A 486 50.91 14.23 -25.03
CA SER A 486 50.10 15.14 -25.82
C SER A 486 50.98 15.88 -26.84
N ASN A 487 50.41 16.47 -27.90
CA ASN A 487 50.50 17.92 -28.25
C ASN A 487 50.41 18.30 -29.76
N LEU A 488 49.70 19.42 -30.00
CA LEU A 488 49.89 20.56 -30.97
C LEU A 488 49.66 20.30 -32.50
N GLU A 489 49.14 21.17 -33.38
CA GLU A 489 48.88 22.64 -33.48
C GLU A 489 48.02 22.96 -34.76
N ASN A 490 46.95 23.80 -34.76
CA ASN A 490 46.77 25.24 -35.16
C ASN A 490 46.40 25.64 -36.65
N GLY A 491 45.30 26.45 -36.78
CA GLY A 491 45.09 27.65 -37.68
C GLY A 491 44.35 27.51 -39.04
N ASP A 492 43.59 28.46 -39.64
CA ASP A 492 42.99 29.78 -39.30
C ASP A 492 42.12 30.33 -40.51
N ARG A 493 41.02 31.09 -40.24
CA ARG A 493 40.36 32.29 -40.92
C ARG A 493 40.17 32.38 -42.47
N ARG A 494 39.13 32.98 -43.13
CA ARG A 494 37.86 33.75 -42.84
C ARG A 494 37.15 34.19 -44.18
N GLY A 495 35.80 34.32 -44.16
CA GLY A 495 34.96 35.38 -44.82
C GLY A 495 34.53 35.20 -46.30
N GLN A 496 33.40 35.71 -46.82
CA GLN A 496 32.24 36.47 -46.30
C GLN A 496 31.23 36.72 -47.47
N SER A 497 29.91 36.73 -47.17
CA SER A 497 28.82 37.52 -47.84
C SER A 497 28.40 37.19 -49.30
N GLU A 498 27.14 37.16 -49.77
CA GLU A 498 25.86 37.72 -49.31
C GLU A 498 24.66 37.19 -50.15
N GLU A 499 23.48 37.16 -49.52
CA GLU A 499 22.09 37.37 -50.02
C GLU A 499 21.30 36.35 -50.88
N GLY A 500 20.14 35.93 -50.32
CA GLY A 500 18.99 35.40 -51.06
C GLY A 500 18.05 34.46 -50.26
N THR A 501 17.32 34.99 -49.27
CA THR A 501 16.46 34.31 -48.27
C THR A 501 15.48 33.22 -48.76
N PRO A 502 15.55 32.01 -48.17
CA PRO A 502 14.44 31.12 -47.84
C PRO A 502 14.28 30.99 -46.31
N ALA A 503 13.26 30.31 -45.79
CA ALA A 503 13.03 30.19 -44.34
C ALA A 503 14.23 29.54 -43.62
N ARG A 504 14.62 30.10 -42.46
CA ARG A 504 15.87 29.75 -41.78
C ARG A 504 15.80 28.33 -41.16
N PRO A 505 16.72 27.40 -41.49
CA PRO A 505 16.84 26.05 -40.92
C PRO A 505 16.89 26.01 -39.39
N LEU A 506 17.48 27.03 -38.75
CA LEU A 506 17.51 27.15 -37.29
C LEU A 506 16.10 27.29 -36.70
N HIS A 507 15.23 28.05 -37.37
CA HIS A 507 13.83 28.25 -36.94
C HIS A 507 13.03 26.96 -37.14
N GLU A 508 13.23 26.26 -38.26
CA GLU A 508 12.58 24.97 -38.53
C GLU A 508 12.98 23.89 -37.52
N LEU A 509 14.26 23.82 -37.14
CA LEU A 509 14.73 22.90 -36.09
C LEU A 509 14.12 23.25 -34.73
N GLN A 510 13.97 24.55 -34.42
CA GLN A 510 13.34 24.99 -33.18
C GLN A 510 11.87 24.59 -33.09
N GLU A 511 11.10 24.75 -34.17
CA GLU A 511 9.71 24.29 -34.24
C GLU A 511 9.62 22.76 -34.15
N SER A 512 10.50 22.05 -34.88
CA SER A 512 10.52 20.58 -34.89
C SER A 512 10.84 19.96 -33.51
N LEU A 513 11.78 20.55 -32.76
CA LEU A 513 12.08 20.14 -31.37
C LEU A 513 10.90 20.41 -30.43
N SER A 514 10.14 21.46 -30.70
CA SER A 514 8.95 21.82 -29.92
C SER A 514 7.80 20.85 -30.18
N SER A 515 7.58 20.45 -31.45
CA SER A 515 6.55 19.47 -31.83
C SER A 515 6.90 18.03 -31.43
N ALA A 516 8.17 17.68 -31.33
CA ALA A 516 8.63 16.33 -30.93
C ALA A 516 8.59 16.08 -29.40
N SER A 517 8.13 17.06 -28.62
CA SER A 517 8.07 16.95 -27.16
C SER A 517 6.91 16.05 -26.70
N ILE A 518 7.17 15.15 -25.74
CA ILE A 518 6.21 14.24 -25.11
C ILE A 518 5.99 14.65 -23.65
N GLU A 519 4.74 14.58 -23.17
CA GLU A 519 4.36 14.90 -21.79
C GLU A 519 4.67 13.74 -20.83
N PRO A 520 5.50 13.95 -19.78
CA PRO A 520 5.64 13.02 -18.66
C PRO A 520 4.54 13.24 -17.61
N ASP A 521 4.10 12.17 -16.96
CA ASP A 521 2.88 12.16 -16.11
C ASP A 521 3.14 12.64 -14.66
N SER A 522 4.37 12.54 -14.17
CA SER A 522 4.70 12.85 -12.77
C SER A 522 4.85 14.35 -12.52
N SER A 523 3.76 14.98 -12.08
CA SER A 523 3.72 16.28 -11.41
C SER A 523 4.40 17.46 -12.13
N GLY A 524 3.68 18.03 -13.09
CA GLY A 524 3.94 19.38 -13.61
C GLY A 524 4.22 19.39 -15.11
N HIS A 525 3.50 20.25 -15.82
CA HIS A 525 3.46 20.54 -17.28
C HIS A 525 4.82 20.66 -18.03
N VAL A 526 5.75 19.73 -17.90
CA VAL A 526 7.12 19.86 -18.44
C VAL A 526 7.45 18.70 -19.38
N MET A 527 7.23 18.92 -20.67
CA MET A 527 7.50 17.95 -21.75
C MET A 527 9.01 17.65 -21.92
N TYR A 528 9.37 16.41 -22.26
CA TYR A 528 10.71 16.02 -22.68
C TYR A 528 10.77 15.66 -24.17
N VAL A 529 11.96 15.73 -24.79
CA VAL A 529 12.16 15.27 -26.18
C VAL A 529 12.83 13.90 -26.17
N PRO A 530 12.26 12.86 -26.80
CA PRO A 530 12.87 11.54 -26.86
C PRO A 530 14.24 11.54 -27.52
N LEU A 531 15.13 10.66 -27.06
CA LEU A 531 16.49 10.54 -27.64
C LEU A 531 16.47 10.14 -29.12
N SER A 532 15.48 9.36 -29.55
CA SER A 532 15.28 9.00 -30.96
C SER A 532 14.97 10.24 -31.81
N SER A 533 14.05 11.09 -31.35
CA SER A 533 13.71 12.35 -32.01
C SER A 533 14.90 13.31 -32.06
N LEU A 534 15.72 13.39 -31.00
CA LEU A 534 16.95 14.20 -31.05
C LEU A 534 17.91 13.70 -32.13
N ARG A 535 18.11 12.38 -32.24
CA ARG A 535 18.98 11.77 -33.26
C ARG A 535 18.45 11.93 -34.69
N GLU A 536 17.13 11.93 -34.85
CA GLU A 536 16.48 12.11 -36.15
C GLU A 536 16.49 13.58 -36.60
N LEU A 537 16.31 14.51 -35.66
CA LEU A 537 16.25 15.94 -35.94
C LEU A 537 17.62 16.60 -36.06
N ILE A 538 18.62 16.14 -35.30
CA ILE A 538 19.97 16.72 -35.25
C ILE A 538 20.94 15.79 -35.98
N THR A 539 21.01 15.96 -37.30
CA THR A 539 21.91 15.22 -38.20
C THR A 539 23.09 16.09 -38.63
N GLU A 540 24.21 15.47 -39.04
CA GLU A 540 25.41 16.20 -39.46
C GLU A 540 25.08 17.24 -40.55
N SER A 541 24.30 16.86 -41.56
CA SER A 541 23.85 17.74 -42.64
C SER A 541 23.04 18.94 -42.13
N LYS A 542 22.02 18.73 -41.27
CA LYS A 542 21.21 19.84 -40.75
C LYS A 542 22.00 20.78 -39.85
N VAL A 543 22.91 20.24 -39.03
CA VAL A 543 23.76 21.07 -38.18
C VAL A 543 24.75 21.88 -39.03
N GLU A 544 25.31 21.28 -40.07
CA GLU A 544 26.20 21.94 -41.02
C GLU A 544 25.48 23.11 -41.71
N ASP A 545 24.26 22.90 -42.21
CA ASP A 545 23.44 23.94 -42.83
C ASP A 545 23.20 25.11 -41.86
N ILE A 546 22.88 24.81 -40.59
CA ILE A 546 22.68 25.82 -39.54
C ILE A 546 23.98 26.59 -39.23
N LEU A 547 25.12 25.91 -39.14
CA LEU A 547 26.42 26.54 -38.85
C LEU A 547 26.86 27.48 -39.99
N ARG A 548 26.62 27.06 -41.24
CA ARG A 548 26.91 27.84 -42.45
C ARG A 548 26.02 29.08 -42.53
N GLU A 549 24.71 28.91 -42.32
CA GLU A 549 23.75 30.02 -42.44
C GLU A 549 23.90 31.08 -41.35
N GLU A 550 24.16 30.69 -40.10
CA GLU A 550 24.35 31.62 -38.99
C GLU A 550 25.77 32.25 -38.99
N GLY A 551 26.64 31.88 -39.94
CA GLY A 551 27.98 32.44 -40.10
C GLY A 551 28.93 32.14 -38.94
N LEU A 552 28.72 31.03 -38.24
CA LEU A 552 29.41 30.69 -36.99
C LEU A 552 30.81 30.12 -37.23
N VAL A 553 31.02 29.50 -38.38
CA VAL A 553 32.26 28.79 -38.75
C VAL A 553 32.61 29.13 -40.21
N GLN A 554 33.90 29.04 -40.59
CA GLN A 554 34.26 29.03 -42.02
C GLN A 554 33.75 27.76 -42.70
N ASP A 555 33.32 27.87 -43.96
CA ASP A 555 32.74 26.77 -44.75
C ASP A 555 33.57 25.48 -44.76
N CYS A 556 34.91 25.57 -44.69
CA CYS A 556 35.80 24.41 -44.65
C CYS A 556 35.79 23.66 -43.31
N ASN A 557 35.40 24.32 -42.22
CA ASN A 557 35.36 23.77 -40.87
C ASN A 557 33.93 23.41 -40.43
N ALA A 558 32.90 23.85 -41.16
CA ALA A 558 31.49 23.61 -40.83
C ALA A 558 31.15 22.11 -40.74
N GLU A 559 31.62 21.28 -41.68
CA GLU A 559 31.43 19.83 -41.66
C GLU A 559 32.08 19.20 -40.40
N THR A 560 33.30 19.65 -40.07
CA THR A 560 34.06 19.12 -38.94
C THR A 560 33.41 19.48 -37.60
N GLU A 561 32.97 20.73 -37.44
CA GLU A 561 32.26 21.18 -36.23
C GLU A 561 30.84 20.59 -36.15
N ALA A 562 30.14 20.41 -37.27
CA ALA A 562 28.83 19.74 -37.29
C ALA A 562 28.96 18.28 -36.83
N ARG A 563 29.96 17.55 -37.34
CA ARG A 563 30.28 16.20 -36.88
C ARG A 563 30.63 16.18 -35.40
N ARG A 564 31.45 17.12 -34.92
CA ARG A 564 31.79 17.26 -33.51
C ARG A 564 30.55 17.49 -32.65
N ILE A 565 29.66 18.41 -33.04
CA ILE A 565 28.41 18.71 -32.32
C ILE A 565 27.52 17.46 -32.21
N VAL A 566 27.28 16.76 -33.33
CA VAL A 566 26.41 15.56 -33.33
C VAL A 566 27.02 14.44 -32.48
N GLN A 567 28.34 14.29 -32.48
CA GLN A 567 29.02 13.22 -31.75
C GLN A 567 29.17 13.49 -30.25
N THR A 568 29.46 14.73 -29.84
CA THR A 568 29.83 15.03 -28.45
C THR A 568 28.86 15.95 -27.71
N SER A 569 28.04 16.73 -28.42
CA SER A 569 27.33 17.88 -27.85
C SER A 569 25.89 18.03 -28.38
N MET A 570 25.26 16.93 -28.79
CA MET A 570 23.93 16.93 -29.41
C MET A 570 22.85 17.46 -28.45
N LYS A 571 22.88 17.05 -27.17
CA LYS A 571 21.93 17.52 -26.16
C LYS A 571 22.17 18.98 -25.82
N LEU A 572 23.43 19.38 -25.67
CA LEU A 572 23.83 20.76 -25.43
C LEU A 572 23.37 21.67 -26.57
N PHE A 573 23.58 21.26 -27.82
CA PHE A 573 23.10 21.99 -29.00
C PHE A 573 21.56 22.09 -29.01
N ALA A 574 20.84 21.00 -28.76
CA ALA A 574 19.38 21.01 -28.64
C ALA A 574 18.88 21.99 -27.57
N ILE A 575 19.53 22.02 -26.40
CA ILE A 575 19.23 22.96 -25.32
C ILE A 575 19.41 24.40 -25.81
N LEU A 576 20.53 24.73 -26.44
CA LEU A 576 20.83 26.08 -26.92
C LEU A 576 19.86 26.53 -28.03
N VAL A 577 19.56 25.66 -28.99
CA VAL A 577 18.59 25.91 -30.07
C VAL A 577 17.19 26.19 -29.48
N SER A 578 16.74 25.40 -28.51
CA SER A 578 15.45 25.62 -27.83
C SER A 578 15.34 26.98 -27.11
N ARG A 579 16.49 27.63 -26.85
CA ARG A 579 16.59 28.94 -26.21
C ARG A 579 16.87 30.09 -27.17
N LYS A 580 16.88 29.84 -28.49
CA LYS A 580 17.27 30.83 -29.53
C LYS A 580 18.72 31.33 -29.36
N ARG A 581 19.59 30.47 -28.83
CA ARG A 581 21.02 30.75 -28.57
C ARG A 581 21.92 29.67 -29.21
N GLY A 582 21.46 29.04 -30.29
CA GLY A 582 22.21 27.98 -31.00
C GLY A 582 23.62 28.44 -31.41
N ALA A 583 23.77 29.72 -31.74
CA ALA A 583 25.03 30.38 -32.06
C ALA A 583 26.12 30.28 -30.98
N ASP A 584 25.76 30.13 -29.70
CA ASP A 584 26.72 30.08 -28.62
C ASP A 584 27.43 28.71 -28.50
N ILE A 585 26.99 27.68 -29.23
CA ILE A 585 27.52 26.31 -29.08
C ILE A 585 29.05 26.24 -29.19
N LEU A 586 29.64 27.01 -30.10
CA LEU A 586 31.09 27.03 -30.31
C LEU A 586 31.82 27.58 -29.09
N ARG A 587 31.27 28.58 -28.39
CA ARG A 587 31.87 29.11 -27.16
C ARG A 587 31.92 28.06 -26.05
N PHE A 588 30.88 27.22 -25.95
CA PHE A 588 30.88 26.10 -25.02
C PHE A 588 31.91 25.03 -25.43
N LEU A 589 31.99 24.72 -26.72
CA LEU A 589 32.96 23.75 -27.26
C LEU A 589 34.42 24.23 -27.12
N ASP A 590 34.68 25.52 -27.28
CA ASP A 590 36.00 26.16 -27.09
C ASP A 590 36.44 26.11 -25.62
N GLU A 591 35.49 26.19 -24.69
CA GLU A 591 35.72 25.98 -23.26
C GLU A 591 35.88 24.48 -22.90
N GLY A 592 35.67 23.58 -23.85
CA GLY A 592 35.72 22.14 -23.63
C GLY A 592 34.52 21.62 -22.83
N ILE A 593 33.34 22.22 -23.05
CA ILE A 593 32.06 21.80 -22.48
C ILE A 593 31.29 21.00 -23.53
N SER A 594 30.81 19.82 -23.14
CA SER A 594 30.07 18.90 -24.01
C SER A 594 28.88 18.27 -23.28
N ASP A 595 28.22 17.28 -23.88
CA ASP A 595 27.10 16.58 -23.23
C ASP A 595 27.52 15.86 -21.93
N THR A 596 28.81 15.55 -21.75
CA THR A 596 29.33 14.92 -20.52
C THR A 596 29.34 15.86 -19.32
N ASP A 597 29.27 17.17 -19.55
CA ASP A 597 29.32 18.21 -18.52
C ASP A 597 27.92 18.60 -17.99
N LEU A 598 26.86 18.07 -18.62
CA LEU A 598 25.47 18.26 -18.22
C LEU A 598 25.10 17.32 -17.04
N PRO A 599 24.17 17.70 -16.16
CA PRO A 599 23.43 18.96 -16.13
C PRO A 599 24.25 20.11 -15.52
N PHE A 600 23.92 21.34 -15.92
CA PHE A 600 24.49 22.55 -15.32
C PHE A 600 23.83 22.87 -13.98
N ILE A 601 24.64 23.13 -12.95
CA ILE A 601 24.22 23.31 -11.56
C ILE A 601 24.36 24.78 -11.16
N MET A 602 23.37 25.31 -10.44
CA MET A 602 23.39 26.69 -9.97
C MET A 602 24.33 26.85 -8.77
N LYS A 603 25.24 27.82 -8.86
CA LYS A 603 26.20 28.11 -7.78
C LYS A 603 25.46 28.76 -6.59
N PRO A 604 25.61 28.26 -5.35
CA PRO A 604 25.08 28.93 -4.18
C PRO A 604 25.69 30.33 -4.06
N ALA A 605 24.87 31.36 -3.83
CA ALA A 605 25.35 32.72 -3.68
C ALA A 605 26.30 32.80 -2.47
N ARG A 606 27.60 33.02 -2.71
CA ARG A 606 28.52 33.44 -1.64
C ARG A 606 28.15 34.88 -1.29
N THR A 607 28.08 35.18 0.01
CA THR A 607 27.89 36.54 0.54
C THR A 607 28.86 37.50 -0.16
N GLY A 608 28.32 38.37 -1.04
CA GLY A 608 29.08 39.42 -1.76
C GLY A 608 29.24 39.27 -3.27
N SER A 609 28.69 38.24 -3.94
CA SER A 609 28.65 38.19 -5.41
C SER A 609 27.24 38.48 -5.94
N GLU A 610 27.09 39.55 -6.74
CA GLU A 610 25.78 40.01 -7.25
C GLU A 610 25.26 39.22 -8.46
N ARG A 611 26.10 38.40 -9.13
CA ARG A 611 25.75 37.77 -10.42
C ARG A 611 25.60 36.25 -10.32
N MET A 612 24.51 35.72 -10.89
CA MET A 612 24.24 34.28 -10.92
C MET A 612 25.16 33.57 -11.92
N THR A 613 25.72 32.42 -11.54
CA THR A 613 26.58 31.60 -12.43
C THR A 613 26.20 30.13 -12.36
N LEU A 614 26.46 29.40 -13.45
CA LEU A 614 26.32 27.95 -13.52
C LEU A 614 27.69 27.28 -13.53
N GLN A 615 27.72 26.08 -12.97
CA GLN A 615 28.86 25.17 -13.03
C GLN A 615 28.47 23.91 -13.80
N THR A 616 29.46 23.25 -14.42
CA THR A 616 29.28 21.89 -14.94
C THR A 616 29.01 20.90 -13.80
N ASN A 617 28.53 19.71 -14.14
CA ASN A 617 28.33 18.63 -13.15
C ASN A 617 29.63 18.26 -12.39
N GLY A 618 30.80 18.53 -12.97
CA GLY A 618 32.13 18.37 -12.36
C GLY A 618 32.64 19.59 -11.58
N GLY A 619 31.81 20.63 -11.40
CA GLY A 619 32.13 21.81 -10.60
C GLY A 619 32.98 22.87 -11.31
N ARG A 620 33.14 22.81 -12.65
CA ARG A 620 33.85 23.84 -13.43
C ARG A 620 32.92 25.03 -13.69
N ASP A 621 33.39 26.24 -13.43
CA ASP A 621 32.65 27.47 -13.76
C ASP A 621 32.54 27.63 -15.29
N ILE A 622 31.36 28.00 -15.80
CA ILE A 622 31.09 28.14 -17.25
C ILE A 622 31.28 29.61 -17.66
N LYS A 623 32.41 29.93 -18.32
CA LYS A 623 32.75 31.27 -18.80
C LYS A 623 31.97 31.68 -20.05
N ALA A 624 31.50 30.72 -20.84
CA ALA A 624 30.65 30.97 -22.01
C ALA A 624 29.35 31.74 -21.65
N LEU A 625 28.93 31.71 -20.39
CA LEU A 625 27.75 32.43 -19.86
C LEU A 625 28.05 33.87 -19.38
N SER A 626 29.29 34.36 -19.53
CA SER A 626 29.70 35.70 -19.05
C SER A 626 28.92 36.86 -19.66
N GLU A 627 28.37 36.68 -20.86
CA GLU A 627 27.51 37.66 -21.56
C GLU A 627 26.01 37.44 -21.33
N TRP A 628 25.62 36.40 -20.61
CA TRP A 628 24.21 36.05 -20.38
C TRP A 628 23.63 36.79 -19.18
N THR A 629 22.37 37.18 -19.28
CA THR A 629 21.63 37.82 -18.18
C THR A 629 21.15 36.79 -17.15
N ASP A 630 20.97 37.19 -15.89
CA ASP A 630 20.49 36.28 -14.84
C ASP A 630 19.17 35.56 -15.17
N PRO A 631 18.16 36.19 -15.83
CA PRO A 631 16.96 35.49 -16.27
C PRO A 631 17.23 34.40 -17.33
N GLU A 632 18.16 34.64 -18.25
CA GLU A 632 18.55 33.66 -19.27
C GLU A 632 19.25 32.46 -18.62
N ILE A 633 20.16 32.72 -17.67
CA ILE A 633 20.87 31.68 -16.91
C ILE A 633 19.88 30.84 -16.09
N LYS A 634 18.95 31.46 -15.35
CA LYS A 634 17.89 30.75 -14.62
C LYS A 634 17.01 29.92 -15.56
N SER A 635 16.70 30.46 -16.74
CA SER A 635 15.89 29.76 -17.73
C SER A 635 16.61 28.55 -18.32
N LEU A 636 17.91 28.66 -18.62
CA LEU A 636 18.75 27.55 -19.07
C LEU A 636 18.78 26.44 -18.02
N ALA A 637 19.06 26.79 -16.76
CA ALA A 637 19.14 25.86 -15.65
C ALA A 637 17.83 25.07 -15.43
N LYS A 638 16.68 25.72 -15.64
CA LYS A 638 15.35 25.11 -15.52
C LYS A 638 14.95 24.29 -16.76
N LYS A 639 15.24 24.76 -17.98
CA LYS A 639 14.74 24.15 -19.22
C LYS A 639 15.65 23.05 -19.78
N GLN A 640 16.90 22.95 -19.34
CA GLN A 640 17.83 21.90 -19.79
C GLN A 640 17.25 20.48 -19.63
N TRP A 641 16.48 20.24 -18.56
CA TRP A 641 15.95 18.92 -18.22
C TRP A 641 15.05 18.31 -19.31
N ARG A 642 14.47 19.14 -20.19
CA ARG A 642 13.66 18.70 -21.34
C ARG A 642 14.44 17.85 -22.34
N MET A 643 15.75 18.07 -22.46
CA MET A 643 16.64 17.35 -23.39
C MET A 643 17.51 16.30 -22.67
N LEU A 644 17.33 16.14 -21.35
CA LEU A 644 18.18 15.32 -20.47
C LEU A 644 17.44 14.14 -19.86
N ALA A 645 16.33 13.69 -20.47
CA ALA A 645 15.64 12.49 -20.03
C ALA A 645 16.61 11.27 -20.04
N PRO A 646 16.74 10.51 -18.94
CA PRO A 646 17.71 9.43 -18.80
C PRO A 646 17.43 8.24 -19.73
N VAL A 647 18.45 7.43 -19.97
CA VAL A 647 18.32 6.10 -20.59
C VAL A 647 18.61 5.06 -19.51
N PHE A 648 17.66 4.16 -19.28
CA PHE A 648 17.74 3.17 -18.21
C PHE A 648 18.42 1.88 -18.66
N ASP A 649 19.43 1.49 -17.89
CA ASP A 649 20.21 0.27 -18.07
C ASP A 649 19.79 -0.80 -17.08
N GLN A 650 19.81 -2.07 -17.51
CA GLN A 650 19.46 -3.19 -16.66
C GLN A 650 20.37 -3.30 -15.42
N GLY A 651 19.77 -3.41 -14.24
CA GLY A 651 20.43 -3.61 -12.96
C GLY A 651 21.16 -2.38 -12.41
N LYS A 652 21.03 -1.21 -13.07
CA LYS A 652 21.69 0.01 -12.63
C LYS A 652 20.86 0.77 -11.58
N HIS A 653 21.56 1.49 -10.71
CA HIS A 653 20.97 2.42 -9.76
C HIS A 653 21.24 3.86 -10.20
N TYR A 654 20.24 4.71 -10.08
CA TYR A 654 20.32 6.13 -10.42
C TYR A 654 19.92 6.99 -9.21
N ASP A 655 20.66 8.07 -8.96
CA ASP A 655 20.30 9.08 -7.97
C ASP A 655 19.94 10.36 -8.71
N PHE A 656 18.66 10.73 -8.68
CA PHE A 656 18.12 11.84 -9.45
C PHE A 656 17.72 13.01 -8.54
N PRO A 657 18.07 14.25 -8.93
CA PRO A 657 17.52 15.44 -8.28
C PRO A 657 16.03 15.58 -8.60
N VAL A 658 15.29 16.29 -7.75
CA VAL A 658 13.84 16.55 -7.94
C VAL A 658 13.51 17.25 -9.26
N ALA A 659 14.47 17.94 -9.87
CA ALA A 659 14.30 18.61 -11.15
C ALA A 659 14.43 17.67 -12.37
N GLN A 660 14.87 16.43 -12.18
CA GLN A 660 15.04 15.47 -13.27
C GLN A 660 13.69 15.08 -13.86
N ILE A 661 13.55 15.24 -15.17
CA ILE A 661 12.40 14.70 -15.90
C ILE A 661 12.69 13.22 -16.20
N LEU A 662 11.82 12.34 -15.71
CA LEU A 662 11.90 10.89 -15.96
C LEU A 662 11.04 10.53 -17.19
N PRO A 663 11.49 9.63 -18.08
CA PRO A 663 10.82 9.33 -19.34
C PRO A 663 9.68 8.31 -19.14
N PHE A 664 8.82 8.55 -18.15
CA PHE A 664 7.62 7.75 -17.89
C PHE A 664 6.39 8.40 -18.54
N THR A 665 5.66 7.65 -19.37
CA THR A 665 4.38 8.06 -19.98
C THR A 665 3.20 7.27 -19.37
N ASN A 666 1.99 7.85 -19.37
CA ASN A 666 0.85 7.51 -18.50
C ASN A 666 0.24 6.09 -18.66
N SER A 667 -0.01 5.41 -17.52
CA SER A 667 -1.31 4.84 -17.10
C SER A 667 -1.48 5.00 -15.58
N GLY A 668 -2.00 6.17 -15.17
CA GLY A 668 -2.18 6.62 -13.79
C GLY A 668 -3.24 5.86 -12.99
N ARG A 669 -2.98 4.60 -12.64
CA ARG A 669 -3.65 3.93 -11.53
C ARG A 669 -2.62 3.44 -10.54
N ILE A 670 -2.70 3.97 -9.32
CA ILE A 670 -2.18 3.27 -8.15
C ILE A 670 -3.04 2.00 -8.06
N GLU A 671 -2.47 0.85 -8.44
CA GLU A 671 -3.22 -0.40 -8.42
C GLU A 671 -3.10 -1.13 -7.10
N ILE A 672 -1.97 -0.95 -6.41
CA ILE A 672 -1.67 -1.69 -5.18
C ILE A 672 -0.97 -0.75 -4.19
N GLU A 673 -1.69 -0.39 -3.14
CA GLU A 673 -1.13 0.22 -1.94
C GLU A 673 -0.99 -0.86 -0.87
N SER A 674 0.24 -1.08 -0.43
CA SER A 674 0.58 -1.96 0.69
C SER A 674 1.05 -1.10 1.86
N GLY A 675 1.03 -1.59 3.10
CA GLY A 675 1.50 -0.83 4.27
C GLY A 675 2.95 -0.32 4.22
N PHE A 676 3.76 -0.74 3.24
CA PHE A 676 5.19 -0.36 3.13
C PHE A 676 5.59 0.24 1.78
N SER A 677 4.76 0.10 0.74
CA SER A 677 5.08 0.56 -0.61
C SER A 677 3.84 0.78 -1.47
N GLU A 678 3.99 1.66 -2.44
CA GLU A 678 3.02 1.98 -3.49
C GLU A 678 3.55 1.41 -4.82
N VAL A 679 2.73 0.66 -5.55
CA VAL A 679 3.09 0.16 -6.88
C VAL A 679 2.16 0.77 -7.93
N PHE A 680 2.75 1.40 -8.94
CA PHE A 680 2.03 1.97 -10.08
C PHE A 680 2.61 1.51 -11.41
N GLN A 681 1.76 1.49 -12.44
CA GLN A 681 2.16 1.18 -13.80
C GLN A 681 2.79 2.41 -14.47
N ALA A 682 3.83 2.19 -15.28
CA ALA A 682 4.43 3.23 -16.10
C ALA A 682 4.87 2.69 -17.47
N PHE A 683 4.90 3.55 -18.47
CA PHE A 683 5.44 3.22 -19.79
C PHE A 683 6.77 3.93 -20.02
N ILE A 684 7.74 3.23 -20.63
CA ILE A 684 9.03 3.80 -21.02
C ILE A 684 9.18 3.73 -22.53
N HIS A 685 9.51 4.86 -23.15
CA HIS A 685 9.77 4.93 -24.58
C HIS A 685 10.98 4.04 -24.97
N PRO A 686 10.96 3.31 -26.12
CA PRO A 686 12.03 2.39 -26.52
C PRO A 686 13.43 3.02 -26.58
N ALA A 687 13.52 4.30 -26.95
CA ALA A 687 14.77 5.06 -26.97
C ALA A 687 15.38 5.34 -25.58
N HIS A 688 14.66 5.05 -24.49
CA HIS A 688 15.03 5.37 -23.11
C HIS A 688 15.29 4.13 -22.24
N HIS A 689 15.45 2.95 -22.83
CA HIS A 689 15.86 1.74 -22.10
C HIS A 689 16.72 0.78 -22.95
N THR A 690 17.51 -0.08 -22.30
CA THR A 690 18.34 -1.10 -22.99
C THR A 690 17.95 -2.54 -22.67
N PHE A 691 16.90 -2.74 -21.87
CA PHE A 691 16.59 -4.05 -21.27
C PHE A 691 15.48 -4.89 -21.96
N TRP A 692 14.91 -4.42 -23.07
CA TRP A 692 13.71 -5.02 -23.66
C TRP A 692 13.80 -5.07 -25.20
N ASN A 693 14.01 -6.26 -25.76
CA ASN A 693 14.02 -6.51 -27.21
C ASN A 693 13.16 -7.76 -27.52
N PHE A 694 11.86 -7.59 -27.77
CA PHE A 694 11.01 -8.70 -28.22
C PHE A 694 11.11 -8.90 -29.74
N PRO A 695 11.25 -10.14 -30.22
CA PRO A 695 10.95 -10.45 -31.62
C PRO A 695 9.43 -10.44 -31.80
N GLY A 696 8.90 -9.50 -32.60
CA GLY A 696 7.50 -9.54 -33.07
C GLY A 696 6.63 -8.30 -32.86
N CYS A 697 7.12 -7.24 -32.22
CA CYS A 697 6.36 -5.99 -32.06
C CYS A 697 7.14 -4.80 -32.64
N ARG A 698 6.64 -4.21 -33.73
CA ARG A 698 6.92 -2.82 -34.07
C ARG A 698 6.03 -1.95 -33.15
N ASP A 699 6.63 -0.95 -32.50
CA ASP A 699 5.97 0.21 -31.89
C ASP A 699 5.25 0.10 -30.53
N ARG A 700 5.64 -0.80 -29.59
CA ARG A 700 5.11 -0.76 -28.20
C ARG A 700 6.15 -0.31 -27.17
N GLN A 701 5.74 0.65 -26.32
CA GLN A 701 6.49 1.14 -25.15
C GLN A 701 6.68 0.01 -24.11
N ALA A 702 7.80 0.01 -23.39
CA ALA A 702 8.01 -0.96 -22.31
C ALA A 702 7.10 -0.63 -21.13
N VAL A 703 6.26 -1.59 -20.73
CA VAL A 703 5.36 -1.45 -19.58
C VAL A 703 6.06 -1.96 -18.33
N VAL A 704 6.17 -1.12 -17.31
CA VAL A 704 6.88 -1.42 -16.07
C VAL A 704 6.01 -1.17 -14.84
N ALA A 705 6.28 -1.92 -13.78
CA ALA A 705 5.76 -1.67 -12.44
C ALA A 705 6.82 -0.87 -11.67
N VAL A 706 6.45 0.30 -11.15
CA VAL A 706 7.30 1.12 -10.31
C VAL A 706 6.84 0.97 -8.87
N LYS A 707 7.66 0.32 -8.05
CA LYS A 707 7.46 0.15 -6.60
C LYS A 707 8.17 1.27 -5.86
N LYS A 708 7.41 2.19 -5.29
CA LYS A 708 7.87 3.30 -4.46
C LYS A 708 7.78 2.91 -2.99
N LEU A 709 8.90 2.97 -2.27
CA LEU A 709 8.95 2.64 -0.85
C LEU A 709 8.52 3.85 0.00
N PHE A 710 7.67 3.63 1.00
CA PHE A 710 7.27 4.67 1.96
C PHE A 710 8.31 4.90 3.07
N SER A 711 9.15 3.89 3.33
CA SER A 711 10.20 3.98 4.33
C SER A 711 11.34 4.86 3.86
N PHE A 712 11.76 5.79 4.70
CA PHE A 712 12.98 6.58 4.52
C PHE A 712 14.25 5.81 4.91
N ASP A 713 14.12 4.58 5.45
CA ASP A 713 15.25 3.73 5.81
C ASP A 713 15.89 3.12 4.54
N PRO A 714 17.15 3.48 4.22
CA PRO A 714 17.86 2.92 3.07
C PRO A 714 18.09 1.40 3.18
N SER A 715 18.03 0.83 4.39
CA SER A 715 18.36 -0.57 4.63
C SER A 715 17.44 -1.54 3.88
N ARG A 716 16.12 -1.28 3.87
CA ARG A 716 15.13 -2.13 3.20
C ARG A 716 15.30 -2.12 1.69
N PHE A 717 15.49 -0.92 1.13
CA PHE A 717 15.82 -0.75 -0.28
C PHE A 717 17.09 -1.53 -0.65
N GLN A 718 18.13 -1.41 0.17
CA GLN A 718 19.41 -2.06 -0.09
C GLN A 718 19.30 -3.58 -0.04
N ILE A 719 18.59 -4.14 0.93
CA ILE A 719 18.36 -5.59 1.06
C ILE A 719 17.62 -6.14 -0.16
N GLU A 720 16.49 -5.53 -0.54
CA GLU A 720 15.67 -6.00 -1.66
C GLU A 720 16.45 -5.91 -2.99
N ARG A 721 17.16 -4.79 -3.20
CA ARG A 721 18.03 -4.59 -4.37
C ARG A 721 19.16 -5.62 -4.42
N ASP A 722 19.87 -5.82 -3.33
CA ASP A 722 21.05 -6.69 -3.29
C ASP A 722 20.67 -8.16 -3.51
N MET A 723 19.50 -8.57 -2.99
CA MET A 723 18.97 -9.91 -3.23
C MET A 723 18.68 -10.14 -4.72
N HIS A 724 17.95 -9.25 -5.39
CA HIS A 724 17.69 -9.35 -6.83
C HIS A 724 18.98 -9.33 -7.65
N MET A 725 19.91 -8.41 -7.34
CA MET A 725 21.15 -8.26 -8.07
C MET A 725 22.06 -9.49 -7.91
N THR A 726 22.13 -10.03 -6.71
CA THR A 726 23.02 -11.16 -6.41
C THR A 726 22.45 -12.48 -6.92
N LEU A 727 21.14 -12.75 -6.75
CA LEU A 727 20.48 -13.93 -7.33
C LEU A 727 20.67 -13.99 -8.85
N ARG A 728 20.54 -12.84 -9.52
CA ARG A 728 20.78 -12.75 -10.96
C ARG A 728 22.25 -12.98 -11.33
N LYS A 729 23.19 -12.45 -10.56
CA LYS A 729 24.63 -12.65 -10.81
C LYS A 729 25.07 -14.10 -10.61
N THR A 730 24.53 -14.78 -9.60
CA THR A 730 24.95 -16.15 -9.25
C THR A 730 24.31 -17.20 -10.14
N SER A 731 23.03 -17.03 -10.50
CA SER A 731 22.24 -18.08 -11.16
C SER A 731 21.72 -17.68 -12.55
N GLY A 732 21.99 -16.45 -12.99
CA GLY A 732 21.35 -15.88 -14.17
C GLY A 732 19.89 -15.49 -13.94
N PRO A 733 19.19 -15.02 -14.98
CA PRO A 733 17.74 -14.78 -14.90
C PRO A 733 16.99 -16.11 -14.75
N HIS A 734 16.11 -16.21 -13.75
CA HIS A 734 15.28 -17.40 -13.52
C HIS A 734 13.85 -17.19 -14.06
N PRO A 735 13.26 -18.13 -14.82
CA PRO A 735 11.96 -17.93 -15.46
C PRO A 735 10.79 -17.63 -14.51
N HIS A 736 10.83 -18.17 -13.29
CA HIS A 736 9.77 -18.03 -12.27
C HIS A 736 10.11 -17.02 -11.15
N LEU A 737 11.10 -16.14 -11.35
CA LEU A 737 11.45 -15.10 -10.40
C LEU A 737 11.48 -13.74 -11.11
N ILE A 738 10.78 -12.74 -10.57
CA ILE A 738 10.71 -11.42 -11.20
C ILE A 738 12.11 -10.78 -11.27
N SER A 739 12.47 -10.28 -12.45
CA SER A 739 13.76 -9.64 -12.67
C SER A 739 13.67 -8.13 -12.40
N LEU A 740 14.42 -7.64 -11.42
CA LEU A 740 14.60 -6.19 -11.19
C LEU A 740 15.21 -5.53 -12.44
N LEU A 741 14.50 -4.57 -13.02
CA LEU A 741 14.91 -3.83 -14.21
C LEU A 741 15.98 -2.80 -13.88
N PHE A 742 15.66 -1.85 -13.01
CA PHE A 742 16.58 -0.85 -12.50
C PHE A 742 16.02 -0.28 -11.20
N THR A 743 16.81 0.56 -10.53
CA THR A 743 16.37 1.27 -9.32
C THR A 743 16.73 2.72 -9.43
N TYR A 744 15.96 3.59 -8.77
CA TYR A 744 16.33 4.99 -8.68
C TYR A 744 15.89 5.61 -7.36
N LYS A 745 16.59 6.67 -6.98
CA LYS A 745 16.25 7.56 -5.88
C LYS A 745 15.85 8.91 -6.46
N GLU A 746 14.75 9.46 -5.98
CA GLU A 746 14.29 10.80 -6.31
C GLU A 746 14.05 11.57 -5.02
N GLY A 747 14.89 12.59 -4.75
CA GLY A 747 14.87 13.27 -3.46
C GLY A 747 15.17 12.32 -2.29
N SER A 748 14.20 12.08 -1.41
CA SER A 748 14.31 11.13 -0.28
C SER A 748 13.63 9.78 -0.53
N LYS A 749 13.07 9.54 -1.72
CA LYS A 749 12.22 8.38 -2.03
C LYS A 749 12.96 7.35 -2.87
N PHE A 750 12.87 6.08 -2.48
CA PHE A 750 13.48 4.96 -3.19
C PHE A 750 12.45 4.22 -4.05
N HIS A 751 12.87 3.85 -5.26
CA HIS A 751 12.03 3.20 -6.25
C HIS A 751 12.72 1.98 -6.85
N LEU A 752 11.98 0.88 -6.95
CA LEU A 752 12.37 -0.34 -7.66
C LEU A 752 11.47 -0.52 -8.88
N VAL A 753 12.06 -0.83 -10.04
CA VAL A 753 11.31 -0.96 -11.28
C VAL A 753 11.37 -2.39 -11.79
N PHE A 754 10.21 -2.97 -12.10
CA PHE A 754 10.03 -4.36 -12.52
C PHE A 754 9.24 -4.44 -13.82
N PRO A 755 9.26 -5.57 -14.55
CA PRO A 755 8.33 -5.83 -15.64
C PRO A 755 6.88 -5.78 -15.13
N TRP A 756 5.98 -5.16 -15.90
CA TRP A 756 4.56 -5.16 -15.57
C TRP A 756 3.90 -6.48 -15.95
N ALA A 757 3.30 -7.16 -14.96
CA ALA A 757 2.52 -8.38 -15.17
C ALA A 757 1.05 -8.06 -15.46
N ASP A 758 0.33 -8.95 -16.15
CA ASP A 758 -1.06 -8.69 -16.52
C ASP A 758 -2.01 -8.83 -15.32
N VAL A 759 -1.78 -9.81 -14.45
CA VAL A 759 -2.48 -10.03 -13.17
C VAL A 759 -1.64 -10.78 -12.16
N ASN A 760 -2.01 -10.70 -10.87
CA ASN A 760 -1.60 -11.67 -9.87
C ASN A 760 -2.38 -12.99 -9.98
N LEU A 761 -1.90 -14.05 -9.32
CA LEU A 761 -2.44 -15.41 -9.43
C LEU A 761 -3.89 -15.50 -8.92
N ARG A 762 -4.24 -14.78 -7.85
CA ARG A 762 -5.61 -14.74 -7.34
C ARG A 762 -6.59 -14.18 -8.38
N ASN A 763 -6.22 -13.09 -9.05
CA ASN A 763 -7.00 -12.49 -10.13
C ASN A 763 -6.99 -13.35 -11.40
N TYR A 764 -5.90 -14.07 -11.67
CA TYR A 764 -5.83 -15.04 -12.76
C TYR A 764 -6.87 -16.16 -12.58
N TRP A 765 -6.92 -16.79 -11.40
CA TRP A 765 -7.90 -17.82 -11.10
C TRP A 765 -9.34 -17.34 -11.25
N LYS A 766 -9.63 -16.10 -10.84
CA LYS A 766 -10.94 -15.47 -10.97
C LYS A 766 -11.38 -15.26 -12.44
N ARG A 767 -10.42 -15.07 -13.36
CA ARG A 767 -10.71 -14.83 -14.79
C ARG A 767 -11.04 -16.10 -15.56
N ILE A 768 -10.57 -17.26 -15.10
CA ILE A 768 -10.70 -18.52 -15.81
C ILE A 768 -11.83 -19.35 -15.18
N PRO A 769 -12.95 -19.54 -15.90
CA PRO A 769 -14.06 -20.34 -15.40
C PRO A 769 -13.72 -21.83 -15.44
N LEU A 770 -14.41 -22.63 -14.62
CA LEU A 770 -14.11 -24.04 -14.38
C LEU A 770 -14.21 -24.90 -15.65
N GLU A 771 -15.03 -24.50 -16.62
CA GLU A 771 -15.22 -25.18 -17.91
C GLU A 771 -14.03 -25.03 -18.85
N GLN A 772 -13.18 -24.02 -18.63
CA GLN A 772 -11.97 -23.77 -19.42
C GLN A 772 -10.72 -24.46 -18.84
N ILE A 773 -10.85 -25.13 -17.70
CA ILE A 773 -9.76 -25.88 -17.08
C ILE A 773 -9.74 -27.27 -17.70
N ASP A 774 -8.97 -27.41 -18.79
CA ASP A 774 -8.74 -28.67 -19.46
C ASP A 774 -7.45 -29.36 -18.97
N TYR A 775 -7.18 -30.54 -19.52
CA TYR A 775 -5.97 -31.30 -19.24
C TYR A 775 -4.67 -30.50 -19.49
N HIS A 776 -4.62 -29.68 -20.56
CA HIS A 776 -3.45 -28.86 -20.85
C HIS A 776 -3.21 -27.82 -19.76
N LYS A 777 -4.28 -27.22 -19.23
CA LYS A 777 -4.22 -26.29 -18.10
C LYS A 777 -3.76 -26.95 -16.81
N VAL A 778 -4.17 -28.19 -16.56
CA VAL A 778 -3.72 -28.99 -15.40
C VAL A 778 -2.22 -29.27 -15.50
N LEU A 779 -1.75 -29.72 -16.68
CA LEU A 779 -0.33 -29.97 -16.91
C LEU A 779 0.49 -28.67 -16.81
N TRP A 780 0.00 -27.58 -17.38
CA TRP A 780 0.60 -26.25 -17.23
C TRP A 780 0.71 -25.86 -15.76
N SER A 781 -0.35 -26.05 -14.97
CA SER A 781 -0.36 -25.72 -13.54
C SER A 781 0.73 -26.47 -12.78
N LEU A 782 0.92 -27.77 -13.06
CA LEU A 782 2.00 -28.56 -12.46
C LEU A 782 3.39 -28.06 -12.87
N LYS A 783 3.59 -27.69 -14.15
CA LYS A 783 4.84 -27.05 -14.60
C LYS A 783 5.10 -25.75 -13.84
N GLN A 784 4.07 -24.91 -13.67
CA GLN A 784 4.22 -23.65 -12.93
C GLN A 784 4.56 -23.90 -11.46
N MET A 785 3.91 -24.86 -10.79
CA MET A 785 4.25 -25.25 -9.43
C MET A 785 5.72 -25.71 -9.33
N ALA A 786 6.16 -26.61 -10.20
CA ALA A 786 7.55 -27.05 -10.24
C ALA A 786 8.53 -25.87 -10.43
N GLY A 787 8.18 -24.93 -11.29
CA GLY A 787 8.94 -23.70 -11.54
C GLY A 787 9.00 -22.75 -10.34
N LEU A 788 7.89 -22.56 -9.63
CA LEU A 788 7.84 -21.77 -8.39
C LEU A 788 8.69 -22.41 -7.29
N ALA A 789 8.66 -23.75 -7.15
CA ALA A 789 9.52 -24.46 -6.21
C ALA A 789 11.02 -24.32 -6.57
N SER A 790 11.36 -24.33 -7.85
CA SER A 790 12.73 -24.03 -8.34
C SER A 790 13.18 -22.61 -7.95
N ALA A 791 12.33 -21.61 -8.21
CA ALA A 791 12.62 -20.23 -7.84
C ALA A 791 12.81 -20.07 -6.32
N LEU A 792 11.97 -20.73 -5.53
CA LEU A 792 12.10 -20.74 -4.07
C LEU A 792 13.39 -21.42 -3.60
N SER A 793 13.82 -22.50 -4.27
CA SER A 793 15.10 -23.16 -3.99
C SER A 793 16.29 -22.23 -4.23
N LEU A 794 16.24 -21.38 -5.26
CA LEU A 794 17.26 -20.35 -5.49
C LEU A 794 17.29 -19.30 -4.37
N ILE A 795 16.13 -18.82 -3.94
CA ILE A 795 16.02 -17.90 -2.80
C ILE A 795 16.60 -18.54 -1.54
N HIS A 796 16.30 -19.81 -1.29
CA HIS A 796 16.78 -20.58 -0.12
C HIS A 796 18.27 -20.89 -0.15
N GLY A 797 18.87 -20.95 -1.35
CA GLY A 797 20.30 -21.12 -1.58
C GLY A 797 21.11 -19.82 -1.47
N PHE A 798 20.46 -18.67 -1.34
CA PHE A 798 21.10 -17.37 -1.26
C PHE A 798 22.00 -17.23 -0.01
N GLN A 799 23.25 -16.80 -0.22
CA GLN A 799 24.21 -16.47 0.83
C GLN A 799 24.83 -15.10 0.54
N LEU A 800 24.96 -14.26 1.58
CA LEU A 800 25.68 -12.99 1.46
C LEU A 800 27.20 -13.25 1.35
N PRO A 801 27.93 -12.55 0.46
CA PRO A 801 29.39 -12.53 0.46
C PRO A 801 29.88 -11.63 1.61
N ASP A 802 30.09 -12.21 2.80
CA ASP A 802 30.82 -11.55 3.89
C ASP A 802 32.14 -12.29 4.12
N ASP A 803 33.26 -11.63 3.76
CA ASP A 803 34.63 -12.13 3.91
C ASP A 803 35.04 -12.40 5.37
N ARG A 804 34.27 -11.90 6.34
CA ARG A 804 34.61 -12.07 7.76
C ARG A 804 34.12 -13.39 8.35
N GLN A 805 33.03 -13.98 7.83
CA GLN A 805 32.49 -15.28 8.27
C GLN A 805 31.62 -15.96 7.18
N PRO A 806 32.18 -16.89 6.38
CA PRO A 806 31.40 -17.67 5.41
C PRO A 806 30.28 -18.49 6.10
N GLY A 807 29.03 -18.39 5.62
CA GLY A 807 27.93 -19.31 6.00
C GLY A 807 26.88 -18.80 7.00
N ARG A 808 26.81 -17.49 7.29
CA ARG A 808 25.96 -16.95 8.39
C ARG A 808 24.58 -16.39 7.99
N TYR A 809 24.26 -16.30 6.70
CA TYR A 809 23.02 -15.72 6.18
C TYR A 809 22.38 -16.63 5.12
N PHE A 810 21.09 -16.95 5.26
CA PHE A 810 20.30 -17.71 4.30
C PHE A 810 19.10 -16.89 3.83
N GLY A 811 18.80 -16.92 2.53
CA GLY A 811 17.61 -16.25 1.99
C GLY A 811 16.32 -16.98 2.34
N ARG A 812 15.28 -16.21 2.63
CA ARG A 812 13.88 -16.63 2.84
C ARG A 812 12.98 -15.57 2.22
N HIS A 813 11.85 -15.95 1.65
CA HIS A 813 10.89 -14.97 1.11
C HIS A 813 10.02 -14.37 2.22
N GLY A 814 9.37 -15.20 3.02
CA GLY A 814 8.64 -14.82 4.22
C GLY A 814 7.22 -14.27 4.07
N ASP A 815 6.72 -14.11 2.84
CA ASP A 815 5.34 -13.65 2.55
C ASP A 815 4.83 -14.25 1.23
N LEU A 816 4.99 -15.56 1.04
CA LEU A 816 4.44 -16.23 -0.15
C LEU A 816 2.92 -16.35 -0.05
N LYS A 817 2.23 -15.80 -1.04
CA LYS A 817 0.76 -15.78 -1.18
C LYS A 817 0.36 -15.58 -2.64
N ALA A 818 -0.91 -15.82 -2.97
CA ALA A 818 -1.40 -15.73 -4.35
C ALA A 818 -1.24 -14.32 -4.95
N GLU A 819 -1.27 -13.27 -4.12
CA GLU A 819 -1.09 -11.88 -4.54
C GLU A 819 0.38 -11.56 -4.91
N ASN A 820 1.33 -12.32 -4.36
CA ASN A 820 2.78 -12.17 -4.61
C ASN A 820 3.29 -13.12 -5.71
N ILE A 821 2.39 -13.81 -6.41
CA ILE A 821 2.69 -14.55 -7.64
C ILE A 821 2.02 -13.82 -8.80
N VAL A 822 2.79 -13.42 -9.80
CA VAL A 822 2.30 -12.66 -10.95
C VAL A 822 2.34 -13.48 -12.23
N TRP A 823 1.39 -13.24 -13.13
CA TRP A 823 1.23 -13.97 -14.39
C TRP A 823 1.55 -13.10 -15.61
N PHE A 824 2.34 -13.65 -16.52
CA PHE A 824 2.66 -13.07 -17.81
C PHE A 824 2.11 -13.94 -18.94
N PRO A 825 1.27 -13.42 -19.86
CA PRO A 825 0.77 -14.19 -21.01
C PRO A 825 1.90 -14.60 -21.96
N SER A 826 2.96 -13.80 -22.03
CA SER A 826 4.18 -14.10 -22.78
C SER A 826 5.36 -13.45 -22.07
N TYR A 827 6.49 -14.17 -22.00
CA TYR A 827 7.71 -13.70 -21.37
C TYR A 827 8.93 -14.25 -22.11
N PRO A 828 10.06 -13.52 -22.21
CA PRO A 828 11.26 -14.00 -22.89
C PRO A 828 11.73 -15.35 -22.33
N GLY A 829 11.89 -16.34 -23.22
CA GLY A 829 12.27 -17.70 -22.84
C GLY A 829 11.12 -18.62 -22.42
N CYS A 830 9.88 -18.12 -22.35
CA CYS A 830 8.70 -18.95 -22.14
C CYS A 830 8.23 -19.57 -23.48
N THR A 831 7.98 -20.88 -23.47
CA THR A 831 7.45 -21.62 -24.63
C THR A 831 6.02 -22.09 -24.43
N ASP A 832 5.47 -21.97 -23.22
CA ASP A 832 4.10 -22.37 -22.90
C ASP A 832 3.09 -21.29 -23.36
N SER A 833 2.05 -21.73 -24.07
CA SER A 833 0.98 -20.86 -24.60
C SER A 833 0.11 -20.20 -23.54
N ASP A 834 0.03 -20.80 -22.35
CA ASP A 834 -0.74 -20.32 -21.21
C ASP A 834 0.01 -19.30 -20.34
N GLY A 835 1.22 -18.91 -20.74
CA GLY A 835 2.05 -17.95 -20.04
C GLY A 835 2.86 -18.55 -18.90
N ILE A 836 3.40 -17.68 -18.03
CA ILE A 836 4.30 -18.05 -16.93
C ILE A 836 3.97 -17.32 -15.62
N LEU A 837 4.14 -18.01 -14.50
CA LEU A 837 4.01 -17.47 -13.14
C LEU A 837 5.37 -17.11 -12.56
N GLN A 838 5.51 -15.92 -11.97
CA GLN A 838 6.73 -15.45 -11.34
C GLN A 838 6.49 -15.01 -9.90
N ILE A 839 7.42 -15.34 -9.01
CA ILE A 839 7.46 -14.83 -7.64
C ILE A 839 7.90 -13.35 -7.67
N THR A 840 7.17 -12.50 -6.94
CA THR A 840 7.50 -11.08 -6.74
C THR A 840 7.57 -10.71 -5.25
N ASP A 841 7.92 -9.46 -4.95
CA ASP A 841 7.98 -8.86 -3.62
C ASP A 841 8.96 -9.51 -2.64
N LEU A 842 10.26 -9.33 -2.93
CA LEU A 842 11.35 -9.73 -2.03
C LEU A 842 11.59 -8.71 -0.89
N GLY A 843 10.74 -7.69 -0.74
CA GLY A 843 10.91 -6.60 0.25
C GLY A 843 10.74 -7.04 1.71
N LEU A 844 10.20 -8.24 1.94
CA LEU A 844 10.08 -8.89 3.26
C LEU A 844 11.08 -10.04 3.45
N ALA A 845 12.00 -10.25 2.51
CA ALA A 845 13.00 -11.30 2.61
C ALA A 845 13.97 -10.99 3.77
N SER A 846 13.79 -11.68 4.90
CA SER A 846 14.62 -11.47 6.08
C SER A 846 15.96 -12.20 5.95
N LEU A 847 17.06 -11.43 5.87
CA LEU A 847 18.42 -11.97 6.00
C LEU A 847 18.72 -12.21 7.48
N HIS A 848 18.55 -13.44 7.95
CA HIS A 848 18.79 -13.75 9.36
C HIS A 848 20.29 -13.86 9.67
N SER A 849 20.75 -13.04 10.62
CA SER A 849 21.92 -13.35 11.43
C SER A 849 21.54 -14.35 12.53
N ILE A 850 22.47 -15.23 12.92
CA ILE A 850 22.28 -16.24 13.99
C ILE A 850 22.06 -15.61 15.40
N GLY A 851 21.98 -14.27 15.52
CA GLY A 851 21.96 -13.57 16.82
C GLY A 851 20.76 -12.66 17.13
N SER A 852 19.85 -12.36 16.19
CA SER A 852 18.70 -11.48 16.50
C SER A 852 17.46 -12.28 16.87
N VAL A 853 17.37 -12.69 18.13
CA VAL A 853 16.08 -12.83 18.82
C VAL A 853 15.62 -11.40 19.10
N SER A 854 15.04 -10.72 18.10
CA SER A 854 14.43 -9.41 18.31
C SER A 854 12.93 -9.60 18.49
N ASN A 855 12.50 -9.48 19.74
CA ASN A 855 11.11 -9.27 20.20
C ASN A 855 10.51 -7.96 19.66
N GLY A 856 10.66 -7.70 18.36
CA GLY A 856 9.97 -6.64 17.64
C GLY A 856 8.74 -7.25 17.00
N ASP A 857 7.59 -6.92 17.53
CA ASP A 857 6.28 -7.38 17.08
C ASP A 857 6.13 -7.15 15.55
N PRO A 858 5.89 -8.19 14.73
CA PRO A 858 5.53 -8.03 13.32
C PRO A 858 4.07 -7.56 13.14
N ALA A 859 3.59 -6.69 14.03
CA ALA A 859 2.24 -6.13 14.05
C ALA A 859 1.97 -5.08 12.95
N GLY A 860 2.96 -4.75 12.13
CA GLY A 860 2.80 -3.80 11.00
C GLY A 860 2.38 -4.43 9.66
N MET A 861 2.06 -5.72 9.59
CA MET A 861 1.73 -6.39 8.33
C MET A 861 0.23 -6.29 7.99
N LEU A 862 -0.15 -5.30 7.17
CA LEU A 862 -1.42 -5.23 6.42
C LEU A 862 -1.50 -6.32 5.32
N GLY A 863 -1.25 -7.58 5.66
CA GLY A 863 -1.33 -8.72 4.75
C GLY A 863 -2.10 -9.87 5.38
N THR A 864 -2.88 -10.59 4.57
CA THR A 864 -3.72 -11.71 5.00
C THR A 864 -2.89 -12.74 5.76
N LYS A 865 -3.25 -13.02 7.02
CA LYS A 865 -2.51 -13.93 7.91
C LYS A 865 -2.64 -15.42 7.52
N THR A 866 -3.50 -15.73 6.55
CA THR A 866 -3.91 -17.07 6.09
C THR A 866 -2.77 -18.05 5.81
N TYR A 867 -1.72 -17.63 5.07
CA TYR A 867 -0.61 -18.51 4.64
C TYR A 867 0.51 -18.65 5.68
N ARG A 868 0.33 -18.11 6.90
CA ARG A 868 1.36 -18.16 7.95
C ARG A 868 1.36 -19.53 8.63
N PRO A 869 2.53 -20.13 8.93
CA PRO A 869 2.63 -21.32 9.75
C PRO A 869 2.44 -21.03 11.25
N PRO A 870 2.13 -22.06 12.06
CA PRO A 870 1.98 -21.91 13.52
C PRO A 870 3.29 -21.55 14.25
N ASP A 871 4.44 -21.67 13.59
CA ASP A 871 5.79 -21.48 14.13
C ASP A 871 5.97 -20.15 14.87
N ASN A 872 5.34 -19.08 14.35
CA ASN A 872 5.39 -17.73 14.90
C ASN A 872 4.79 -17.66 16.32
N HIS A 873 3.62 -18.28 16.48
CA HIS A 873 2.86 -18.28 17.73
C HIS A 873 3.45 -19.26 18.75
N ARG A 874 4.34 -20.17 18.31
CA ARG A 874 5.05 -21.14 19.15
C ARG A 874 6.46 -20.68 19.56
N ASN A 875 6.85 -19.43 19.27
CA ASN A 875 8.20 -18.89 19.52
C ASN A 875 9.32 -19.77 18.92
N LEU A 876 9.03 -20.50 17.84
CA LEU A 876 10.03 -21.31 17.15
C LEU A 876 10.89 -20.42 16.25
N ARG A 877 12.15 -20.84 16.04
CA ARG A 877 13.06 -20.13 15.14
C ARG A 877 12.49 -20.15 13.72
N ILE A 878 12.16 -18.97 13.19
CA ILE A 878 11.73 -18.80 11.80
C ILE A 878 12.83 -19.30 10.86
N SER A 879 12.47 -20.18 9.93
CA SER A 879 13.40 -20.85 8.99
C SER A 879 12.85 -20.86 7.57
N ARG A 880 13.62 -21.39 6.61
CA ARG A 880 13.19 -21.62 5.22
C ARG A 880 11.94 -22.52 5.10
N LYS A 881 11.70 -23.36 6.11
CA LYS A 881 10.50 -24.21 6.22
C LYS A 881 9.21 -23.42 6.40
N TRP A 882 9.31 -22.13 6.73
CA TRP A 882 8.18 -21.20 6.71
C TRP A 882 7.60 -21.07 5.31
N ASP A 883 8.46 -20.84 4.30
CA ASP A 883 8.03 -20.65 2.92
C ASP A 883 7.42 -21.94 2.35
N ILE A 884 7.88 -23.11 2.81
CA ILE A 884 7.34 -24.41 2.39
C ILE A 884 5.89 -24.61 2.86
N TRP A 885 5.57 -24.17 4.08
CA TRP A 885 4.19 -24.15 4.56
C TRP A 885 3.32 -23.22 3.73
N SER A 886 3.77 -21.97 3.53
CA SER A 886 3.03 -20.98 2.74
C SER A 886 2.79 -21.44 1.31
N LEU A 887 3.80 -22.07 0.67
CA LEU A 887 3.68 -22.66 -0.65
C LEU A 887 2.72 -23.86 -0.67
N GLY A 888 2.67 -24.65 0.40
CA GLY A 888 1.73 -25.77 0.54
C GLY A 888 0.28 -25.30 0.61
N CYS A 889 0.00 -24.28 1.42
CA CYS A 889 -1.30 -23.61 1.47
C CYS A 889 -1.69 -23.03 0.09
N LEU A 890 -0.74 -22.39 -0.61
CA LEU A 890 -0.96 -21.85 -1.95
C LEU A 890 -1.28 -22.95 -2.97
N TYR A 891 -0.55 -24.07 -2.96
CA TYR A 891 -0.80 -25.18 -3.87
C TYR A 891 -2.14 -25.87 -3.58
N LEU A 892 -2.57 -25.95 -2.32
CA LEU A 892 -3.88 -26.49 -1.99
C LEU A 892 -5.02 -25.61 -2.52
N GLU A 893 -4.89 -24.28 -2.47
CA GLU A 893 -5.84 -23.37 -3.14
C GLU A 893 -5.78 -23.50 -4.67
N PHE A 894 -4.59 -23.68 -5.24
CA PHE A 894 -4.42 -23.91 -6.67
C PHE A 894 -5.16 -25.19 -7.12
N ILE A 895 -5.01 -26.29 -6.39
CA ILE A 895 -5.75 -27.54 -6.66
C ILE A 895 -7.25 -27.33 -6.49
N THR A 896 -7.66 -26.58 -5.46
CA THR A 896 -9.08 -26.22 -5.25
C THR A 896 -9.63 -25.50 -6.49
N TRP A 897 -8.89 -24.56 -7.06
CA TRP A 897 -9.28 -23.88 -8.30
C TRP A 897 -9.35 -24.83 -9.50
N ILE A 898 -8.38 -25.75 -9.65
CA ILE A 898 -8.36 -26.73 -10.74
C ILE A 898 -9.59 -27.64 -10.69
N VAL A 899 -9.94 -28.13 -9.50
CA VAL A 899 -10.98 -29.16 -9.32
C VAL A 899 -12.38 -28.53 -9.23
N LEU A 900 -12.54 -27.48 -8.43
CA LEU A 900 -13.85 -26.92 -8.05
C LEU A 900 -14.07 -25.46 -8.49
N GLY A 901 -13.05 -24.79 -9.03
CA GLY A 901 -13.14 -23.40 -9.50
C GLY A 901 -12.87 -22.35 -8.43
N PHE A 902 -12.98 -21.07 -8.81
CA PHE A 902 -12.59 -19.94 -7.95
C PHE A 902 -13.49 -19.77 -6.70
N ASP A 903 -14.80 -19.94 -6.84
CA ASP A 903 -15.75 -19.76 -5.74
C ASP A 903 -15.48 -20.74 -4.58
N ALA A 904 -14.97 -21.93 -4.91
CA ALA A 904 -14.57 -22.93 -3.92
C ALA A 904 -13.36 -22.49 -3.08
N ILE A 905 -12.47 -21.62 -3.58
CA ILE A 905 -11.40 -21.04 -2.75
C ILE A 905 -12.00 -20.13 -1.65
N VAL A 906 -13.04 -19.36 -2.00
CA VAL A 906 -13.74 -18.49 -1.05
C VAL A 906 -14.48 -19.33 -0.01
N GLU A 907 -15.21 -20.36 -0.45
CA GLU A 907 -15.87 -21.33 0.44
C GLU A 907 -14.86 -21.98 1.40
N PHE A 908 -13.70 -22.39 0.89
CA PHE A 908 -12.65 -23.00 1.69
C PHE A 908 -12.13 -22.05 2.77
N ALA A 909 -11.94 -20.76 2.46
CA ALA A 909 -11.54 -19.75 3.42
C ALA A 909 -12.59 -19.53 4.51
N GLU A 910 -13.88 -19.50 4.14
CA GLU A 910 -14.97 -19.35 5.11
C GLU A 910 -15.08 -20.52 6.08
N LEU A 911 -14.92 -21.76 5.59
CA LEU A 911 -14.92 -22.96 6.42
C LEU A 911 -13.77 -22.97 7.42
N ARG A 912 -12.57 -22.56 6.99
CA ARG A 912 -11.44 -22.41 7.91
C ARG A 912 -11.74 -21.34 8.96
N GLY A 913 -12.21 -20.17 8.56
CA GLY A 913 -12.52 -19.06 9.48
C GLY A 913 -13.52 -19.44 10.58
N ALA A 914 -14.58 -20.18 10.21
CA ALA A 914 -15.63 -20.60 11.14
C ALA A 914 -15.15 -21.44 12.34
N GLU A 915 -13.99 -22.12 12.23
CA GLU A 915 -13.41 -22.93 13.30
C GLU A 915 -12.60 -22.12 14.34
N GLY A 916 -12.45 -20.79 14.17
CA GLY A 916 -11.59 -19.92 14.99
C GLY A 916 -12.05 -19.63 16.43
N GLY A 917 -13.28 -19.98 16.81
CA GLY A 917 -13.84 -19.72 18.14
C GLY A 917 -14.33 -18.27 18.35
N GLU A 918 -15.29 -18.08 19.27
CA GLU A 918 -16.04 -16.82 19.50
C GLU A 918 -15.27 -15.73 20.28
N THR A 919 -13.98 -15.90 20.55
CA THR A 919 -13.18 -14.99 21.42
C THR A 919 -12.15 -14.14 20.68
N ASP A 920 -11.91 -14.37 19.40
CA ASP A 920 -11.02 -13.54 18.59
C ASP A 920 -11.87 -12.52 17.81
N GLU A 921 -11.71 -11.23 18.07
CA GLU A 921 -12.45 -10.14 17.40
C GLU A 921 -12.19 -10.08 15.87
N PHE A 922 -11.30 -10.93 15.36
CA PHE A 922 -11.09 -11.22 13.95
C PHE A 922 -11.05 -12.74 13.74
N SER A 923 -12.00 -13.30 12.98
CA SER A 923 -11.94 -14.72 12.58
C SER A 923 -10.76 -14.93 11.62
N GLU A 924 -9.63 -15.38 12.13
CA GLU A 924 -8.44 -15.67 11.32
C GLU A 924 -8.55 -17.06 10.67
N ASP A 925 -8.52 -17.13 9.33
CA ASP A 925 -8.79 -18.32 8.51
C ASP A 925 -7.58 -19.27 8.33
N TYR A 926 -6.80 -19.46 9.40
CA TYR A 926 -5.60 -20.29 9.39
C TYR A 926 -5.84 -21.75 8.96
N PHE A 927 -4.78 -22.40 8.47
CA PHE A 927 -4.80 -23.84 8.15
C PHE A 927 -4.60 -24.75 9.38
N TYR A 928 -4.29 -24.20 10.55
CA TYR A 928 -4.02 -24.93 11.79
C TYR A 928 -5.00 -24.54 12.91
N THR A 929 -5.18 -25.45 13.87
CA THR A 929 -6.07 -25.29 15.03
C THR A 929 -5.59 -24.19 15.97
N THR A 930 -6.50 -23.54 16.70
CA THR A 930 -6.16 -22.43 17.62
C THR A 930 -5.17 -22.83 18.72
N ASP A 931 -5.09 -24.11 19.08
CA ASP A 931 -4.12 -24.65 20.03
C ASP A 931 -2.71 -24.89 19.43
N LEU A 932 -2.54 -24.63 18.13
CA LEU A 932 -1.29 -24.72 17.36
C LEU A 932 -0.72 -26.14 17.23
N ARG A 933 -1.52 -27.18 17.51
CA ARG A 933 -1.06 -28.57 17.60
C ARG A 933 -1.42 -29.43 16.40
N ASP A 934 -2.46 -29.09 15.65
CA ASP A 934 -2.94 -29.88 14.53
C ASP A 934 -3.39 -28.99 13.36
N ILE A 935 -3.53 -29.63 12.20
CA ILE A 935 -4.18 -29.05 11.03
C ILE A 935 -5.68 -29.01 11.30
N ARG A 936 -6.34 -27.93 10.88
CA ARG A 936 -7.78 -27.75 11.07
C ARG A 936 -8.60 -28.92 10.49
N PRO A 937 -9.65 -29.40 11.18
CA PRO A 937 -10.56 -30.41 10.65
C PRO A 937 -11.17 -30.01 9.31
N SER A 938 -11.56 -28.74 9.14
CA SER A 938 -12.04 -28.16 7.89
C SER A 938 -11.07 -28.37 6.73
N VAL A 939 -9.77 -28.21 6.94
CA VAL A 939 -8.73 -28.45 5.93
C VAL A 939 -8.66 -29.93 5.55
N LYS A 940 -8.67 -30.83 6.54
CA LYS A 940 -8.64 -32.28 6.30
C LYS A 940 -9.89 -32.73 5.53
N ALA A 941 -11.07 -32.27 5.94
CA ALA A 941 -12.33 -32.53 5.25
C ALA A 941 -12.35 -31.98 3.82
N TRP A 942 -11.76 -30.80 3.61
CA TRP A 942 -11.65 -30.19 2.27
C TRP A 942 -10.76 -31.02 1.34
N VAL A 943 -9.62 -31.52 1.83
CA VAL A 943 -8.74 -32.41 1.06
C VAL A 943 -9.45 -33.71 0.69
N ILE A 944 -10.24 -34.28 1.59
CA ILE A 944 -11.06 -35.47 1.29
C ILE A 944 -12.05 -35.16 0.17
N ARG A 945 -12.80 -34.05 0.28
CA ARG A 945 -13.73 -33.59 -0.77
C ARG A 945 -13.03 -33.43 -2.12
N LEU A 946 -11.85 -32.82 -2.15
CA LEU A 946 -11.06 -32.68 -3.37
C LEU A 946 -10.60 -34.03 -3.92
N SER A 947 -10.27 -35.00 -3.06
CA SER A 947 -9.78 -36.32 -3.47
C SER A 947 -10.87 -37.23 -4.04
N GLU A 948 -12.12 -37.03 -3.63
CA GLU A 948 -13.29 -37.81 -4.06
C GLU A 948 -13.98 -37.22 -5.31
N ASP A 949 -13.62 -36.01 -5.72
CA ASP A 949 -14.20 -35.36 -6.90
C ASP A 949 -13.75 -36.03 -8.21
N GLU A 950 -14.67 -36.15 -9.17
CA GLU A 950 -14.41 -36.78 -10.48
C GLU A 950 -13.29 -36.09 -11.27
N ARG A 951 -13.07 -34.79 -11.06
CA ARG A 951 -12.00 -34.02 -11.72
C ARG A 951 -10.63 -34.25 -11.07
N CYS A 952 -10.55 -34.95 -9.94
CA CYS A 952 -9.31 -35.23 -9.24
C CYS A 952 -8.56 -36.43 -9.85
N SER A 953 -7.68 -36.14 -10.81
CA SER A 953 -6.82 -37.15 -11.46
C SER A 953 -5.80 -37.77 -10.50
N ASP A 954 -5.23 -38.92 -10.88
CA ASP A 954 -4.23 -39.62 -10.05
C ASP A 954 -3.02 -38.72 -9.76
N MET A 955 -2.68 -37.83 -10.70
CA MET A 955 -1.68 -36.78 -10.52
C MET A 955 -2.06 -35.77 -9.44
N LEU A 956 -3.28 -35.23 -9.47
CA LEU A 956 -3.73 -34.26 -8.46
C LEU A 956 -3.81 -34.88 -7.07
N TYR A 957 -4.18 -36.16 -6.99
CA TYR A 957 -4.16 -36.92 -5.75
C TYR A 957 -2.74 -37.14 -5.20
N ASP A 958 -1.79 -37.54 -6.04
CA ASP A 958 -0.38 -37.67 -5.65
C ASP A 958 0.17 -36.32 -5.15
N LEU A 959 -0.24 -35.21 -5.77
CA LEU A 959 0.11 -33.86 -5.36
C LEU A 959 -0.54 -33.45 -4.02
N LEU A 960 -1.82 -33.79 -3.78
CA LEU A 960 -2.49 -33.60 -2.50
C LEU A 960 -1.78 -34.37 -1.38
N CYS A 961 -1.36 -35.61 -1.65
CA CYS A 961 -0.56 -36.41 -0.72
C CYS A 961 0.76 -35.71 -0.37
N LEU A 962 1.49 -35.22 -1.38
CA LEU A 962 2.74 -34.49 -1.18
C LEU A 962 2.52 -33.24 -0.30
N ILE A 963 1.49 -32.45 -0.59
CA ILE A 963 1.17 -31.22 0.15
C ILE A 963 0.87 -31.55 1.63
N MET A 964 -0.03 -32.48 1.90
CA MET A 964 -0.46 -32.78 3.27
C MET A 964 0.58 -33.55 4.08
N GLN A 965 1.32 -34.46 3.45
CA GLN A 965 2.27 -35.31 4.16
C GLN A 965 3.63 -34.63 4.34
N LYS A 966 4.02 -33.69 3.46
CA LYS A 966 5.37 -33.14 3.41
C LYS A 966 5.45 -31.61 3.40
N MET A 967 4.37 -30.85 3.17
CA MET A 967 4.43 -29.37 3.15
C MET A 967 3.65 -28.74 4.31
N ILE A 968 2.37 -29.05 4.45
CA ILE A 968 1.49 -28.56 5.52
C ILE A 968 1.67 -29.47 6.74
N ARG A 969 2.82 -29.36 7.41
CA ARG A 969 3.16 -30.12 8.62
C ARG A 969 3.38 -29.18 9.80
N ILE A 970 2.78 -29.50 10.94
CA ILE A 970 2.86 -28.63 12.13
C ILE A 970 4.31 -28.43 12.57
N GLU A 971 5.08 -29.51 12.67
CA GLU A 971 6.50 -29.45 13.02
C GLU A 971 7.37 -29.05 11.81
N PRO A 972 8.18 -27.97 11.88
CA PRO A 972 8.99 -27.50 10.74
C PRO A 972 9.98 -28.52 10.18
N ASN A 973 10.50 -29.40 11.03
CA ASN A 973 11.47 -30.43 10.64
C ASN A 973 10.83 -31.57 9.81
N ASP A 974 9.51 -31.74 9.90
CA ASP A 974 8.77 -32.71 9.09
C ASP A 974 8.50 -32.19 7.67
N ARG A 975 8.64 -30.88 7.45
CA ARG A 975 8.42 -30.27 6.14
C ARG A 975 9.59 -30.57 5.20
N ILE A 976 9.32 -30.80 3.94
CA ILE A 976 10.30 -31.01 2.86
C ILE A 976 11.16 -29.74 2.63
N ASP A 977 12.37 -29.87 2.08
CA ASP A 977 13.15 -28.72 1.62
C ASP A 977 12.77 -28.30 0.18
N SER A 978 12.96 -27.04 -0.17
CA SER A 978 12.57 -26.49 -1.49
C SER A 978 13.23 -27.22 -2.67
N GLN A 979 14.49 -27.61 -2.54
CA GLN A 979 15.20 -28.39 -3.56
C GLN A 979 14.58 -29.79 -3.74
N GLN A 980 14.27 -30.48 -2.64
CA GLN A 980 13.64 -31.80 -2.68
C GLN A 980 12.20 -31.70 -3.23
N LEU A 981 11.46 -30.66 -2.82
CA LEU A 981 10.13 -30.38 -3.34
C LEU A 981 10.14 -30.18 -4.86
N HIS A 982 11.10 -29.41 -5.38
CA HIS A 982 11.26 -29.23 -6.81
C HIS A 982 11.50 -30.57 -7.52
N GLN A 983 12.35 -31.44 -6.97
CA GLN A 983 12.61 -32.76 -7.55
C GLN A 983 11.36 -33.66 -7.54
N GLU A 984 10.59 -33.69 -6.44
CA GLU A 984 9.33 -34.45 -6.37
C GLU A 984 8.30 -33.95 -7.40
N LEU A 985 8.19 -32.63 -7.58
CA LEU A 985 7.32 -32.04 -8.59
C LEU A 985 7.78 -32.35 -10.02
N LEU A 986 9.09 -32.41 -10.28
CA LEU A 986 9.62 -32.87 -11.58
C LEU A 986 9.31 -34.34 -11.84
N ASN A 987 9.45 -35.20 -10.83
CA ASN A 987 9.09 -36.62 -10.95
C ASN A 987 7.59 -36.80 -11.26
N LEU A 988 6.72 -36.01 -10.61
CA LEU A 988 5.29 -35.98 -10.92
C LEU A 988 5.04 -35.48 -12.35
N LEU A 989 5.75 -34.46 -12.80
CA LEU A 989 5.62 -33.91 -14.14
C LEU A 989 6.08 -34.90 -15.23
N GLU A 990 7.15 -35.66 -14.97
CA GLU A 990 7.64 -36.71 -15.86
C GLU A 990 6.64 -37.86 -15.98
N ARG A 991 6.07 -38.32 -14.85
CA ARG A 991 5.01 -39.34 -14.81
C ARG A 991 3.75 -38.89 -15.55
N ALA A 992 3.34 -37.65 -15.35
CA ALA A 992 2.25 -37.03 -16.08
C ALA A 992 2.55 -37.00 -17.60
N SER A 993 3.72 -36.49 -17.99
CA SER A 993 4.07 -36.34 -19.42
C SER A 993 4.24 -37.68 -20.15
N SER A 994 4.66 -38.74 -19.44
CA SER A 994 4.90 -40.08 -20.00
C SER A 994 3.66 -40.98 -19.99
N ASN A 995 2.69 -40.74 -19.09
CA ASN A 995 1.50 -41.56 -18.94
C ASN A 995 0.21 -40.72 -18.90
N GLY A 996 -0.39 -40.50 -20.08
CA GLY A 996 -1.60 -39.68 -20.22
C GLY A 996 -2.80 -40.14 -19.38
N THR A 997 -2.86 -41.40 -18.91
CA THR A 997 -3.93 -41.86 -18.01
C THR A 997 -3.81 -41.29 -16.60
N HIS A 998 -2.60 -40.98 -16.13
CA HIS A 998 -2.34 -40.41 -14.79
C HIS A 998 -2.92 -38.99 -14.63
N LEU A 999 -3.15 -38.31 -15.75
CA LEU A 999 -3.72 -36.95 -15.79
C LEU A 999 -5.22 -36.90 -16.01
N VAL A 1000 -5.83 -38.00 -16.47
CA VAL A 1000 -7.22 -38.01 -16.95
C VAL A 1000 -8.11 -38.95 -16.13
N ARG A 1001 -7.54 -39.98 -15.48
CA ARG A 1001 -8.32 -41.02 -14.79
C ARG A 1001 -8.18 -40.93 -13.28
N ALA A 1002 -9.30 -41.17 -12.58
CA ALA A 1002 -9.30 -41.53 -11.18
C ALA A 1002 -9.32 -43.06 -11.02
N SER A 1003 -8.27 -43.60 -10.42
CA SER A 1003 -8.20 -45.02 -10.03
C SER A 1003 -8.83 -45.23 -8.64
N ASP A 1004 -9.08 -46.48 -8.23
CA ASP A 1004 -9.48 -46.77 -6.83
C ASP A 1004 -8.31 -46.45 -5.89
N ARG A 1005 -8.55 -45.59 -4.89
CA ARG A 1005 -7.50 -45.04 -4.01
C ARG A 1005 -7.83 -45.22 -2.53
N SER A 1006 -6.80 -45.12 -1.69
CA SER A 1006 -6.94 -45.07 -0.23
C SER A 1006 -7.30 -43.64 0.23
N PRO A 1007 -7.88 -43.45 1.42
CA PRO A 1007 -8.06 -42.09 1.99
C PRO A 1007 -6.70 -41.43 2.30
N ILE A 1008 -6.60 -40.10 2.12
CA ILE A 1008 -5.39 -39.27 2.39
C ILE A 1008 -5.19 -39.02 3.88
#